data_AF-A0A2V9HDI7-F1
#
_entry.id   AF-A0A2V9HDI7-F1
#
_cell.length_a   1.000
_cell.length_b   1.000
_cell.length_c   1.000
_cell.angle_alpha   90.00
_cell.angle_beta   90.00
_cell.angle_gamma   90.00
#
_symmetry.space_group_name_H-M   'P 1'
#
loop_
_entity.id
_entity.type
_entity.pdbx_description
1 polymer ?
#
loop_
_entity_poly.entity_id
_entity_poly.type
_entity_poly.pdbx_seq_one_letter_code
_entity_poly.pdbx_strand_id
1 'polypeptide(L)'
;MKERGPIFYDAERVRWGRTRRVMEITGALLTLLLAYFFVTIAISVELPAGLLPDAKPAYRALKSKKKPVPAREGQHRRVANIGTVPASYDPLRAAFFVSWDANSLASLKKHYKDIDLLIPEQLHAVTADGALTVVDYEHGQNTVKASPAEAIALLRDDKLHQWMKSFNPPIELPMMGLVNNYDGVEWRIKEMAHLLASPSARQKLIRDTVEYAVEAHEAGIVVDFEEVPDASQAHFRAFIGGLAPALHSVGLKLMIALPARDDAYDYEYFGKKCDAIVLMNYDQHWLTSAPGPIAAQDWFVENLRQVLEVVPAQKIVVGIANYAYDWSTAPKKENEPAAEFDIQGALLHVKESETDVEFDSDSLNPHYSYYDEHNHAHQVWMLDAVTAYNQLRASERLGVQGTALWRLGSADTSLWPIWDAAHADDAARQKLTDLAPGPDLILEGDGDFWHITDTPKHGRRSFEYDATADLFTDETYEAIPLSYNIDQFGAANKKIALSFDDGPDPKWTPKILDVLKQKNVPGVFFVIGNMANQRPDILKREYAEGHEIGNHTFTHPKFDDTISRTEIRWQLNLTERLIESTLGAKSILFRPPYGIDHQPEYAEEVAQLPYPQELGYLIVGQRIDPDDWSLRDGKPIPAKETVDRVLRQANKGNIILLHDGGGDRSQTLAALPQIIDALRAEGYQFVSASDLIGKTRAQVMLPLSPEEQFEARADGFIFGIFQYFRFFIGIIFVLGIFLVSGRAVVIGLLALIEKLRPDRAVMSNPPPSVTVLIPAHNEENVIVQTIASVLLSDLEDLRVIVVDDGSADKTGELLDANFSHEPRVHIIHQVNRGKAAALSHAMSLLVDTEIVVTIDADTEIEPDAIRNLIRHFSDPQVGAVAGNVKVGNRSRWLTRWQALEYITSQNMEKRAFDLLNCITVVPGALGAWRKKAIEAAGGITADTVAEDADLTIAIRRLGWRVSYDEEATAWTEAPETAGQLIRQRFRWTFGTLQSFWKHGDTLLRPKYGTLGWIALPNIFVFQLVLPLISPIIDLMFFGSLLLWVLAQFRVTRLPQLWTTADVEKSVLFFLGFLLIDVLTCMVAFALEHKEDWTLLFPVLLQRFYYRQLMYVVLFRSVKEAVSGRPVGWRGVESEAPPPPPKAPPKPAPAEGN
;
A
#
# COMPACT_ATOMS: atom_id res chain seq x y z
N MET A 1 -27.35 11.40 61.22
CA MET A 1 -26.25 10.86 60.40
C MET A 1 -26.86 10.32 59.12
N LYS A 2 -26.45 10.79 57.93
CA LYS A 2 -26.80 10.09 56.69
C LYS A 2 -26.08 8.74 56.76
N GLU A 3 -26.81 7.63 56.69
CA GLU A 3 -26.21 6.30 56.50
C GLU A 3 -25.28 6.40 55.28
N ARG A 4 -23.97 6.19 55.50
CA ARG A 4 -23.00 6.19 54.40
C ARG A 4 -23.24 4.90 53.61
N GLY A 5 -23.79 5.02 52.41
CA GLY A 5 -23.87 3.89 51.48
C GLY A 5 -22.48 3.49 50.95
N PRO A 6 -22.37 2.34 50.26
CA PRO A 6 -21.13 1.84 49.69
C PRO A 6 -20.40 2.86 48.80
N ILE A 7 -19.09 2.73 48.65
CA ILE A 7 -18.30 3.58 47.75
C ILE A 7 -18.83 3.44 46.32
N PHE A 8 -19.01 4.57 45.65
CA PHE A 8 -19.71 4.71 44.37
C PHE A 8 -21.22 4.48 44.38
N TYR A 9 -21.90 4.30 45.50
CA TYR A 9 -23.38 4.31 45.46
C TYR A 9 -23.92 5.72 45.14
N ASP A 10 -24.78 5.83 44.13
CA ASP A 10 -25.45 7.08 43.71
C ASP A 10 -26.92 6.79 43.40
N ALA A 11 -27.77 6.88 44.44
CA ALA A 11 -29.20 6.56 44.35
C ALA A 11 -29.95 7.39 43.30
N GLU A 12 -29.54 8.65 43.08
CA GLU A 12 -30.17 9.57 42.13
C GLU A 12 -29.52 9.50 40.73
N ARG A 13 -28.46 8.71 40.55
CA ARG A 13 -27.68 8.54 39.30
C ARG A 13 -27.21 9.86 38.68
N VAL A 14 -26.92 10.86 39.51
CA VAL A 14 -26.47 12.19 39.05
C VAL A 14 -25.16 12.08 38.27
N ARG A 15 -24.22 11.25 38.71
CA ARG A 15 -22.92 11.07 38.03
C ARG A 15 -23.07 10.41 36.66
N TRP A 16 -23.92 9.39 36.55
CA TRP A 16 -24.24 8.77 35.27
C TRP A 16 -24.89 9.77 34.32
N GLY A 17 -25.88 10.53 34.80
CA GLY A 17 -26.53 11.57 34.00
C GLY A 17 -25.55 12.62 33.46
N ARG A 18 -24.60 13.08 34.27
CA ARG A 18 -23.54 14.02 33.83
C ARG A 18 -22.58 13.38 32.83
N THR A 19 -22.06 12.19 33.14
CA THR A 19 -21.08 11.50 32.30
C THR A 19 -21.68 11.14 30.95
N ARG A 20 -22.90 10.62 30.95
CA ARG A 20 -23.64 10.31 29.73
C ARG A 20 -23.84 11.54 28.86
N ARG A 21 -24.25 12.69 29.43
CA ARG A 21 -24.36 13.95 28.66
C ARG A 21 -23.03 14.38 28.06
N VAL A 22 -21.93 14.29 28.80
CA VAL A 22 -20.60 14.61 28.28
C VAL A 22 -20.23 13.68 27.12
N MET A 23 -20.46 12.37 27.26
CA MET A 23 -20.21 11.40 26.19
C MET A 23 -21.09 11.65 24.96
N GLU A 24 -22.38 11.93 25.14
CA GLU A 24 -23.31 12.25 24.05
C GLU A 24 -22.90 13.54 23.34
N ILE A 25 -22.55 14.60 24.07
CA ILE A 25 -22.08 15.87 23.50
C ILE A 25 -20.75 15.66 22.75
N THR A 26 -19.79 14.96 23.36
CA THR A 26 -18.48 14.70 22.75
C THR A 26 -18.62 13.84 21.50
N GLY A 27 -19.45 12.79 21.56
CA GLY A 27 -19.75 11.93 20.41
C GLY A 27 -20.45 12.68 19.28
N ALA A 28 -21.41 13.56 19.60
CA ALA A 28 -22.08 14.40 18.62
C ALA A 28 -21.09 15.38 17.96
N LEU A 29 -20.24 16.04 18.74
CA LEU A 29 -19.21 16.95 18.22
C LEU A 29 -18.19 16.23 17.33
N LEU A 30 -17.70 15.06 17.74
CA LEU A 30 -16.81 14.23 16.93
C LEU A 30 -17.47 13.78 15.63
N THR A 31 -18.74 13.37 15.69
CA THR A 31 -19.50 12.97 14.51
C THR A 31 -19.68 14.12 13.55
N LEU A 32 -20.04 15.31 14.04
CA LEU A 32 -20.18 16.51 13.23
C LEU A 32 -18.85 16.93 12.60
N LEU A 33 -17.75 16.86 13.35
CA LEU A 33 -16.42 17.21 12.85
C LEU A 33 -15.94 16.22 11.78
N LEU A 34 -16.14 14.92 11.98
CA LEU A 34 -15.85 13.90 10.96
C LEU A 34 -16.75 14.07 9.74
N ALA A 35 -18.04 14.33 9.92
CA ALA A 35 -18.97 14.56 8.82
C ALA A 35 -18.55 15.79 8.00
N TYR A 36 -18.20 16.90 8.67
CA TYR A 36 -17.66 18.09 8.03
C TYR A 36 -16.40 17.76 7.23
N PHE A 37 -15.45 17.03 7.79
CA PHE A 37 -14.20 16.62 7.12
C PHE A 37 -14.45 15.77 5.86
N PHE A 38 -15.33 14.76 5.95
CA PHE A 38 -15.62 13.91 4.79
C PHE A 38 -16.40 14.67 3.71
N VAL A 39 -17.32 15.56 4.10
CA VAL A 39 -18.06 16.40 3.14
C VAL A 39 -17.11 17.36 2.43
N THR A 40 -16.21 18.00 3.17
CA THR A 40 -15.21 18.93 2.62
C THR A 40 -14.25 18.23 1.65
N ILE A 41 -13.78 17.02 1.95
CA ILE A 41 -12.98 16.21 1.01
C ILE A 41 -13.77 15.77 -0.22
N ALA A 42 -15.06 15.49 -0.08
CA ALA A 42 -15.90 15.06 -1.20
C ALA A 42 -16.23 16.21 -2.17
N ILE A 43 -16.23 17.45 -1.69
CA ILE A 43 -16.47 18.67 -2.49
C ILE A 43 -15.13 19.21 -2.99
N SER A 44 -14.93 19.21 -4.31
CA SER A 44 -13.71 19.72 -4.94
C SER A 44 -13.46 21.18 -4.59
N VAL A 45 -12.21 21.54 -4.32
CA VAL A 45 -11.75 22.94 -4.35
C VAL A 45 -12.01 23.52 -5.74
N GLU A 46 -12.70 24.66 -5.80
CA GLU A 46 -12.83 25.41 -7.04
C GLU A 46 -11.51 26.13 -7.35
N LEU A 47 -10.87 25.72 -8.45
CA LEU A 47 -9.75 26.42 -9.06
C LEU A 47 -10.26 27.22 -10.27
N PRO A 48 -9.70 28.41 -10.55
CA PRO A 48 -10.16 29.21 -11.68
C PRO A 48 -9.81 28.52 -13.00
N ALA A 49 -10.84 28.23 -13.79
CA ALA A 49 -10.67 27.80 -15.17
C ALA A 49 -10.13 28.96 -16.03
N GLY A 50 -9.28 28.66 -17.03
CA GLY A 50 -8.94 29.62 -18.08
C GLY A 50 -7.75 30.56 -17.82
N LEU A 51 -6.74 30.14 -17.05
CA LEU A 51 -5.47 30.90 -16.94
C LEU A 51 -4.61 30.86 -18.21
N LEU A 52 -4.92 29.95 -19.13
CA LEU A 52 -4.26 29.79 -20.42
C LEU A 52 -4.92 30.68 -21.48
N PRO A 53 -4.15 31.26 -22.42
CA PRO A 53 -4.75 31.94 -23.56
C PRO A 53 -5.67 30.97 -24.29
N ASP A 54 -6.81 31.46 -24.80
CA ASP A 54 -7.60 30.71 -25.78
C ASP A 54 -6.63 30.22 -26.86
N ALA A 55 -6.31 28.92 -26.83
CA ALA A 55 -5.52 28.31 -27.88
C ALA A 55 -6.25 28.63 -29.18
N LYS A 56 -5.59 29.39 -30.05
CA LYS A 56 -6.18 29.67 -31.35
C LYS A 56 -6.44 28.32 -32.00
N PRO A 57 -7.58 28.11 -32.66
CA PRO A 57 -7.71 26.96 -33.54
C PRO A 57 -6.63 27.08 -34.61
N ALA A 58 -5.59 26.25 -34.53
CA ALA A 58 -4.85 25.79 -35.70
C ALA A 58 -5.74 24.69 -36.31
N TYR A 59 -6.19 24.72 -37.55
CA TYR A 59 -5.78 25.41 -38.75
C TYR A 59 -7.03 25.91 -39.49
N ARG A 60 -6.91 26.99 -40.28
CA ARG A 60 -7.80 27.20 -41.44
C ARG A 60 -7.00 26.76 -42.64
N ALA A 61 -7.39 25.68 -43.29
CA ALA A 61 -6.90 25.37 -44.62
C ALA A 61 -7.13 26.60 -45.51
N LEU A 62 -6.07 27.06 -46.19
CA LEU A 62 -6.23 28.00 -47.29
C LEU A 62 -7.03 27.26 -48.36
N LYS A 63 -8.34 27.55 -48.47
CA LYS A 63 -9.19 27.03 -49.53
C LYS A 63 -8.57 27.33 -50.90
N SER A 64 -7.86 26.35 -51.46
CA SER A 64 -7.46 26.35 -52.85
C SER A 64 -8.72 26.31 -53.72
N LYS A 65 -8.78 27.21 -54.70
CA LYS A 65 -9.87 27.28 -55.69
C LYS A 65 -9.71 26.26 -56.84
N LYS A 66 -8.77 25.31 -56.73
CA LYS A 66 -8.53 24.31 -57.78
C LYS A 66 -8.67 22.91 -57.20
N LYS A 67 -9.70 22.20 -57.67
CA LYS A 67 -9.82 20.75 -57.49
C LYS A 67 -8.55 20.06 -58.02
N PRO A 68 -8.03 19.03 -57.33
CA PRO A 68 -7.02 18.15 -57.89
C PRO A 68 -7.45 17.65 -59.27
N VAL A 69 -6.49 17.51 -60.18
CA VAL A 69 -6.75 16.94 -61.52
C VAL A 69 -7.09 15.47 -61.32
N PRO A 70 -8.16 14.94 -61.96
CA PRO A 70 -8.54 13.54 -61.79
C PRO A 70 -7.39 12.62 -62.17
N ALA A 71 -7.18 11.58 -61.37
CA ALA A 71 -6.43 10.40 -61.81
C ALA A 71 -7.06 9.89 -63.12
N ARG A 72 -6.22 9.52 -64.09
CA ARG A 72 -6.67 9.03 -65.40
C ARG A 72 -7.48 7.75 -65.21
N GLU A 73 -8.64 7.67 -65.84
CA GLU A 73 -9.41 6.42 -66.03
C GLU A 73 -8.50 5.33 -66.64
N GLY A 74 -8.12 4.37 -65.81
CA GLY A 74 -7.49 3.11 -66.19
C GLY A 74 -8.55 2.05 -66.49
N GLN A 75 -8.18 1.06 -67.29
CA GLN A 75 -9.04 -0.09 -67.58
C GLN A 75 -9.10 -1.01 -66.36
N HIS A 76 -10.30 -1.22 -65.81
CA HIS A 76 -10.61 -2.21 -64.76
C HIS A 76 -9.85 -3.53 -64.95
N ARG A 77 -8.78 -3.75 -64.18
CA ARG A 77 -8.10 -5.05 -64.10
C ARG A 77 -8.75 -5.86 -62.99
N ARG A 78 -9.61 -6.82 -63.38
CA ARG A 78 -10.20 -7.77 -62.44
C ARG A 78 -9.12 -8.70 -61.88
N VAL A 79 -8.92 -8.67 -60.56
CA VAL A 79 -8.26 -9.76 -59.85
C VAL A 79 -9.09 -11.03 -60.07
N ALA A 80 -8.50 -12.05 -60.71
CA ALA A 80 -9.17 -13.33 -60.92
C ALA A 80 -9.44 -14.03 -59.58
N ASN A 81 -10.54 -14.79 -59.47
CA ASN A 81 -10.86 -15.57 -58.28
C ASN A 81 -9.69 -16.51 -57.92
N ILE A 82 -9.12 -16.34 -56.72
CA ILE A 82 -7.88 -16.99 -56.25
C ILE A 82 -8.17 -18.37 -55.61
N GLY A 83 -9.44 -18.80 -55.56
CA GLY A 83 -9.85 -20.09 -55.01
C GLY A 83 -10.33 -20.00 -53.56
N THR A 84 -10.39 -21.14 -52.87
CA THR A 84 -10.89 -21.24 -51.49
C THR A 84 -9.77 -21.51 -50.50
N VAL A 85 -9.85 -20.94 -49.30
CA VAL A 85 -8.89 -21.22 -48.22
C VAL A 85 -8.96 -22.70 -47.83
N PRO A 86 -7.82 -23.41 -47.66
CA PRO A 86 -7.83 -24.79 -47.21
C PRO A 86 -8.44 -24.93 -45.80
N ALA A 87 -9.30 -25.92 -45.58
CA ALA A 87 -10.02 -26.11 -44.31
C ALA A 87 -9.10 -26.44 -43.09
N SER A 88 -7.83 -26.76 -43.32
CA SER A 88 -6.83 -27.06 -42.29
C SER A 88 -5.77 -25.96 -42.16
N TYR A 89 -6.02 -24.79 -42.72
CA TYR A 89 -5.07 -23.68 -42.77
C TYR A 89 -5.07 -22.89 -41.46
N ASP A 90 -3.92 -22.86 -40.78
CA ASP A 90 -3.67 -22.03 -39.60
C ASP A 90 -2.35 -21.29 -39.84
N PRO A 91 -2.40 -20.00 -40.24
CA PRO A 91 -1.21 -19.25 -40.61
C PRO A 91 -0.39 -18.85 -39.39
N LEU A 92 0.93 -18.79 -39.56
CA LEU A 92 1.79 -18.05 -38.63
C LEU A 92 1.46 -16.55 -38.68
N ARG A 93 1.18 -15.94 -37.52
CA ARG A 93 0.94 -14.50 -37.38
C ARG A 93 2.17 -13.84 -36.77
N ALA A 94 3.06 -13.32 -37.60
CA ALA A 94 4.26 -12.61 -37.15
C ALA A 94 4.06 -11.09 -37.14
N ALA A 95 4.82 -10.36 -36.33
CA ALA A 95 4.81 -8.90 -36.37
C ALA A 95 6.19 -8.33 -36.08
N PHE A 96 6.57 -7.29 -36.82
CA PHE A 96 7.81 -6.57 -36.60
C PHE A 96 7.66 -5.56 -35.47
N PHE A 97 8.61 -5.57 -34.55
CA PHE A 97 8.69 -4.64 -33.43
C PHE A 97 9.95 -3.78 -33.57
N VAL A 98 9.81 -2.49 -33.33
CA VAL A 98 10.95 -1.56 -33.34
C VAL A 98 10.95 -0.71 -32.08
N SER A 99 12.13 -0.56 -31.47
CA SER A 99 12.25 0.12 -30.17
C SER A 99 12.27 1.66 -30.28
N TRP A 100 12.51 2.21 -31.47
CA TRP A 100 12.55 3.65 -31.69
C TRP A 100 11.18 4.30 -31.88
N ASP A 101 10.12 3.50 -32.05
CA ASP A 101 8.75 3.98 -32.13
C ASP A 101 7.94 3.48 -30.94
N ALA A 102 7.54 4.41 -30.08
CA ALA A 102 6.75 4.11 -28.90
C ALA A 102 5.38 3.48 -29.23
N ASN A 103 4.80 3.79 -30.39
CA ASN A 103 3.56 3.18 -30.85
C ASN A 103 3.72 1.66 -31.06
N SER A 104 4.94 1.18 -31.34
CA SER A 104 5.23 -0.24 -31.48
C SER A 104 4.96 -1.01 -30.18
N LEU A 105 5.43 -0.47 -29.05
CA LEU A 105 5.18 -1.06 -27.74
C LEU A 105 3.73 -0.88 -27.28
N ALA A 106 3.12 0.27 -27.54
CA ALA A 106 1.70 0.49 -27.24
C ALA A 106 0.80 -0.51 -27.99
N SER A 107 1.06 -0.71 -29.28
CA SER A 107 0.36 -1.72 -30.09
C SER A 107 0.61 -3.13 -29.55
N LEU A 108 1.85 -3.47 -29.20
CA LEU A 108 2.18 -4.80 -28.64
C LEU A 108 1.47 -5.06 -27.32
N LYS A 109 1.43 -4.08 -26.41
CA LYS A 109 0.74 -4.19 -25.10
C LYS A 109 -0.70 -4.64 -25.26
N LYS A 110 -1.38 -4.12 -26.28
CA LYS A 110 -2.78 -4.40 -26.57
C LYS A 110 -2.99 -5.71 -27.33
N HIS A 111 -2.03 -6.10 -28.19
CA HIS A 111 -2.21 -7.14 -29.21
C HIS A 111 -1.21 -8.31 -29.15
N TYR A 112 -0.39 -8.44 -28.10
CA TYR A 112 0.58 -9.54 -27.97
C TYR A 112 -0.06 -10.94 -28.00
N LYS A 113 -1.36 -11.05 -27.69
CA LYS A 113 -2.11 -12.32 -27.76
C LYS A 113 -2.56 -12.69 -29.17
N ASP A 114 -2.55 -11.72 -30.08
CA ASP A 114 -2.97 -11.87 -31.47
C ASP A 114 -1.74 -12.21 -32.38
N ILE A 115 -0.58 -12.44 -31.78
CA ILE A 115 0.72 -12.62 -32.45
C ILE A 115 1.35 -13.95 -32.00
N ASP A 116 1.77 -14.78 -32.95
CA ASP A 116 2.44 -16.06 -32.71
C ASP A 116 3.97 -15.92 -32.62
N LEU A 117 4.54 -14.91 -33.29
CA LEU A 117 5.97 -14.68 -33.39
C LEU A 117 6.28 -13.17 -33.47
N LEU A 118 7.10 -12.68 -32.54
CA LEU A 118 7.62 -11.31 -32.59
C LEU A 118 8.95 -11.28 -33.33
N ILE A 119 9.14 -10.30 -34.21
CA ILE A 119 10.41 -10.06 -34.91
C ILE A 119 10.95 -8.69 -34.46
N PRO A 120 11.69 -8.62 -33.35
CA PRO A 120 12.20 -7.36 -32.84
C PRO A 120 13.49 -6.93 -33.57
N GLU A 121 13.55 -5.65 -33.97
CA GLU A 121 14.76 -4.99 -34.46
C GLU A 121 15.76 -4.80 -33.31
N GLN A 122 16.67 -5.76 -33.14
CA GLN A 122 17.62 -5.80 -32.02
C GLN A 122 19.08 -5.81 -32.47
N LEU A 123 19.35 -6.44 -33.62
CA LEU A 123 20.71 -6.74 -34.07
C LEU A 123 21.00 -6.07 -35.40
N HIS A 124 22.21 -5.54 -35.51
CA HIS A 124 22.65 -4.81 -36.69
C HIS A 124 24.03 -5.33 -37.13
N ALA A 125 24.29 -5.28 -38.42
CA ALA A 125 25.51 -5.73 -39.09
C ALA A 125 26.13 -4.60 -39.92
N VAL A 126 26.42 -3.47 -39.27
CA VAL A 126 26.79 -2.21 -39.93
C VAL A 126 28.30 -1.99 -40.07
N THR A 127 29.10 -3.01 -39.78
CA THR A 127 30.56 -2.90 -39.70
C THR A 127 31.26 -3.82 -40.68
N ALA A 128 32.24 -3.31 -41.43
CA ALA A 128 32.94 -4.10 -42.45
C ALA A 128 33.73 -5.30 -41.89
N ASP A 129 34.07 -5.31 -40.59
CA ASP A 129 34.78 -6.38 -39.89
C ASP A 129 33.86 -7.52 -39.39
N GLY A 130 32.54 -7.40 -39.58
CA GLY A 130 31.58 -8.41 -39.11
C GLY A 130 31.37 -8.39 -37.60
N ALA A 131 31.47 -7.22 -36.96
CA ALA A 131 31.05 -7.05 -35.58
C ALA A 131 29.54 -6.92 -35.48
N LEU A 132 28.95 -7.69 -34.56
CA LEU A 132 27.57 -7.52 -34.12
C LEU A 132 27.46 -6.15 -33.43
N THR A 133 26.39 -5.45 -33.76
CA THR A 133 26.08 -4.13 -33.21
C THR A 133 24.64 -4.09 -32.73
N VAL A 134 24.40 -3.28 -31.71
CA VAL A 134 23.06 -2.98 -31.17
C VAL A 134 22.89 -1.46 -31.20
N VAL A 135 21.69 -0.99 -31.51
CA VAL A 135 21.33 0.42 -31.35
C VAL A 135 20.64 0.57 -29.99
N ASP A 136 21.19 1.43 -29.13
CA ASP A 136 20.65 1.69 -27.80
C ASP A 136 19.77 2.94 -27.85
N TYR A 137 18.53 2.72 -28.29
CA TYR A 137 17.53 3.76 -28.46
C TYR A 137 17.19 4.46 -27.13
N GLU A 138 17.21 3.73 -26.01
CA GLU A 138 16.87 4.24 -24.69
C GLU A 138 17.90 5.25 -24.15
N HIS A 139 19.19 5.01 -24.40
CA HIS A 139 20.26 5.93 -23.97
C HIS A 139 20.74 6.88 -25.06
N GLY A 140 20.07 6.90 -26.22
CA GLY A 140 20.37 7.77 -27.35
C GLY A 140 21.74 7.50 -27.97
N GLN A 141 22.21 6.25 -27.95
CA GLN A 141 23.46 5.86 -28.61
C GLN A 141 23.16 5.19 -29.95
N ASN A 142 23.54 5.87 -31.03
CA ASN A 142 23.21 5.46 -32.40
C ASN A 142 23.78 4.08 -32.77
N THR A 143 24.93 3.65 -32.26
CA THR A 143 25.45 2.29 -32.52
C THR A 143 26.49 1.89 -31.49
N VAL A 144 26.35 0.71 -30.90
CA VAL A 144 27.33 0.12 -29.97
C VAL A 144 27.85 -1.20 -30.53
N LYS A 145 29.17 -1.32 -30.70
CA LYS A 145 29.80 -2.62 -30.93
C LYS A 145 29.69 -3.43 -29.64
N ALA A 146 29.02 -4.58 -29.70
CA ALA A 146 28.75 -5.40 -28.53
C ALA A 146 29.11 -6.85 -28.82
N SER A 147 29.74 -7.50 -27.84
CA SER A 147 29.71 -8.96 -27.76
C SER A 147 28.28 -9.46 -27.48
N PRO A 148 27.96 -10.74 -27.75
CA PRO A 148 26.62 -11.28 -27.49
C PRO A 148 26.12 -11.03 -26.06
N ALA A 149 26.99 -11.21 -25.05
CA ALA A 149 26.66 -10.96 -23.65
C ALA A 149 26.39 -9.47 -23.36
N GLU A 150 27.14 -8.55 -23.98
CA GLU A 150 26.90 -7.10 -23.86
C GLU A 150 25.59 -6.69 -24.54
N ALA A 151 25.29 -7.26 -25.71
CA ALA A 151 24.02 -7.03 -26.41
C ALA A 151 22.83 -7.47 -25.56
N ILE A 152 22.90 -8.67 -24.96
CA ILE A 152 21.85 -9.18 -24.05
C ILE A 152 21.72 -8.30 -22.81
N ALA A 153 22.83 -7.82 -22.25
CA ALA A 153 22.79 -6.95 -21.07
C ALA A 153 22.10 -5.62 -21.38
N LEU A 154 22.35 -5.03 -22.56
CA LEU A 154 21.69 -3.80 -23.01
C LEU A 154 20.20 -4.02 -23.25
N LEU A 155 19.84 -5.03 -24.04
CA LEU A 155 18.45 -5.32 -24.40
C LEU A 155 17.62 -5.77 -23.20
N ARG A 156 18.22 -6.42 -22.20
CA ARG A 156 17.55 -6.81 -20.95
C ARG A 156 16.88 -5.64 -20.22
N ASP A 157 17.44 -4.45 -20.39
CA ASP A 157 17.05 -3.21 -19.74
C ASP A 157 16.19 -2.31 -20.64
N ASP A 158 15.90 -2.73 -21.88
CA ASP A 158 15.03 -1.98 -22.80
C ASP A 158 13.53 -2.04 -22.39
N LYS A 159 12.72 -1.12 -22.94
CA LYS A 159 11.29 -1.06 -22.64
C LYS A 159 10.53 -2.36 -22.96
N LEU A 160 10.91 -3.10 -24.02
CA LEU A 160 10.27 -4.36 -24.42
C LEU A 160 10.44 -5.44 -23.35
N HIS A 161 11.69 -5.74 -22.98
CA HIS A 161 12.01 -6.82 -22.05
C HIS A 161 11.59 -6.46 -20.61
N GLN A 162 11.65 -5.19 -20.22
CA GLN A 162 11.11 -4.72 -18.94
C GLN A 162 9.59 -4.91 -18.89
N TRP A 163 8.88 -4.57 -19.96
CA TRP A 163 7.44 -4.78 -20.05
C TRP A 163 7.07 -6.27 -19.98
N MET A 164 7.74 -7.15 -20.74
CA MET A 164 7.47 -8.59 -20.72
C MET A 164 7.69 -9.22 -19.33
N LYS A 165 8.68 -8.73 -18.57
CA LYS A 165 8.97 -9.16 -17.18
C LYS A 165 8.02 -8.60 -16.13
N SER A 166 7.28 -7.52 -16.44
CA SER A 166 6.39 -6.86 -15.48
C SER A 166 5.20 -7.73 -15.07
N PHE A 167 4.90 -8.79 -15.84
CA PHE A 167 3.85 -9.77 -15.55
C PHE A 167 4.32 -10.87 -14.60
N ASN A 168 3.38 -11.47 -13.87
CA ASN A 168 3.63 -12.62 -13.01
C ASN A 168 2.60 -13.74 -13.27
N PRO A 169 2.94 -14.81 -14.02
CA PRO A 169 4.27 -15.08 -14.63
C PRO A 169 4.61 -14.11 -15.79
N PRO A 170 5.89 -13.95 -16.15
CA PRO A 170 6.32 -13.16 -17.30
C PRO A 170 5.67 -13.63 -18.62
N ILE A 171 5.56 -12.72 -19.60
CA ILE A 171 5.04 -13.07 -20.93
C ILE A 171 6.04 -13.96 -21.66
N GLU A 172 5.58 -15.11 -22.13
CA GLU A 172 6.32 -16.03 -23.01
C GLU A 172 5.80 -15.87 -24.45
N LEU A 173 6.32 -14.88 -25.19
CA LEU A 173 6.07 -14.68 -26.61
C LEU A 173 7.33 -15.09 -27.40
N PRO A 174 7.26 -16.07 -28.33
CA PRO A 174 8.43 -16.43 -29.13
C PRO A 174 8.96 -15.25 -29.93
N MET A 175 10.27 -15.02 -29.83
CA MET A 175 10.96 -13.95 -30.55
C MET A 175 11.94 -14.53 -31.58
N MET A 176 12.12 -13.82 -32.68
CA MET A 176 13.23 -14.04 -33.61
C MET A 176 13.91 -12.71 -33.89
N GLY A 177 15.04 -12.46 -33.22
CA GLY A 177 15.85 -11.26 -33.42
C GLY A 177 16.16 -10.98 -34.90
N LEU A 178 15.84 -9.76 -35.35
CA LEU A 178 16.15 -9.27 -36.68
C LEU A 178 17.61 -8.81 -36.75
N VAL A 179 18.34 -9.26 -37.77
CA VAL A 179 19.70 -8.83 -38.10
C VAL A 179 19.68 -8.06 -39.41
N ASN A 180 19.87 -6.74 -39.36
CA ASN A 180 19.82 -5.88 -40.54
C ASN A 180 21.12 -5.08 -40.80
N ASN A 181 21.20 -4.36 -41.91
CA ASN A 181 22.32 -3.47 -42.27
C ASN A 181 22.01 -1.98 -42.07
N TYR A 182 21.09 -1.65 -41.15
CA TYR A 182 20.71 -0.28 -40.79
C TYR A 182 21.41 0.13 -39.49
N ASP A 183 21.95 1.36 -39.40
CA ASP A 183 22.67 1.85 -38.19
C ASP A 183 21.81 2.75 -37.29
N GLY A 184 20.49 2.76 -37.50
CA GLY A 184 19.57 3.68 -36.84
C GLY A 184 19.40 5.02 -37.57
N VAL A 185 20.21 5.29 -38.61
CA VAL A 185 20.14 6.52 -39.41
C VAL A 185 20.16 6.25 -40.92
N GLU A 186 21.04 5.37 -41.39
CA GLU A 186 21.19 5.06 -42.82
C GLU A 186 21.52 3.58 -43.07
N TRP A 187 21.16 3.09 -44.27
CA TRP A 187 21.53 1.75 -44.73
C TRP A 187 23.02 1.68 -45.08
N ARG A 188 23.76 0.77 -44.43
CA ARG A 188 25.22 0.63 -44.52
C ARG A 188 25.65 -0.33 -45.62
N ILE A 189 25.26 0.01 -46.85
CA ILE A 189 25.41 -0.84 -48.04
C ILE A 189 26.89 -1.17 -48.32
N LYS A 190 27.78 -0.18 -48.20
CA LYS A 190 29.22 -0.37 -48.49
C LYS A 190 29.90 -1.27 -47.47
N GLU A 191 29.61 -1.06 -46.19
CA GLU A 191 30.12 -1.87 -45.09
C GLU A 191 29.59 -3.29 -45.15
N MET A 192 28.29 -3.46 -45.41
CA MET A 192 27.66 -4.77 -45.64
C MET A 192 28.34 -5.50 -46.82
N ALA A 193 28.56 -4.84 -47.95
CA ALA A 193 29.23 -5.46 -49.11
C ALA A 193 30.65 -5.93 -48.77
N HIS A 194 31.42 -5.13 -48.02
CA HIS A 194 32.75 -5.51 -47.55
C HIS A 194 32.72 -6.68 -46.55
N LEU A 195 31.78 -6.67 -45.61
CA LEU A 195 31.53 -7.76 -44.67
C LEU A 195 31.23 -9.05 -45.42
N LEU A 196 30.29 -8.99 -46.37
CA LEU A 196 29.87 -10.12 -47.17
C LEU A 196 31.02 -10.65 -48.02
N ALA A 197 31.90 -9.81 -48.58
CA ALA A 197 33.05 -10.28 -49.35
C ALA A 197 34.08 -11.05 -48.50
N SER A 198 34.23 -10.70 -47.22
CA SER A 198 35.26 -11.25 -46.32
C SER A 198 34.83 -12.56 -45.62
N PRO A 199 35.50 -13.70 -45.86
CA PRO A 199 35.16 -14.97 -45.19
C PRO A 199 35.28 -14.90 -43.66
N SER A 200 36.29 -14.21 -43.13
CA SER A 200 36.47 -14.06 -41.69
C SER A 200 35.41 -13.18 -41.06
N ALA A 201 34.98 -12.11 -41.73
CA ALA A 201 33.91 -11.24 -41.23
C ALA A 201 32.56 -11.97 -41.23
N ARG A 202 32.23 -12.70 -42.31
CA ARG A 202 31.03 -13.57 -42.35
C ARG A 202 31.02 -14.59 -41.21
N GLN A 203 32.14 -15.30 -41.01
CA GLN A 203 32.22 -16.32 -39.96
C GLN A 203 32.14 -15.72 -38.54
N LYS A 204 32.70 -14.52 -38.36
CA LYS A 204 32.58 -13.77 -37.11
C LYS A 204 31.12 -13.43 -36.81
N LEU A 205 30.42 -12.81 -37.76
CA LEU A 205 29.01 -12.46 -37.60
C LEU A 205 28.15 -13.71 -37.35
N ILE A 206 28.34 -14.79 -38.12
CA ILE A 206 27.61 -16.06 -37.92
C ILE A 206 27.77 -16.57 -36.49
N ARG A 207 29.00 -16.60 -35.97
CA ARG A 207 29.26 -17.08 -34.60
C ARG A 207 28.56 -16.19 -33.58
N ASP A 208 28.78 -14.87 -33.67
CA ASP A 208 28.27 -13.91 -32.69
C ASP A 208 26.72 -13.89 -32.69
N THR A 209 26.08 -13.99 -33.86
CA THR A 209 24.61 -14.09 -33.99
C THR A 209 24.05 -15.39 -33.41
N VAL A 210 24.70 -16.54 -33.64
CA VAL A 210 24.24 -17.83 -33.07
C VAL A 210 24.41 -17.85 -31.56
N GLU A 211 25.52 -17.33 -31.05
CA GLU A 211 25.79 -17.22 -29.61
C GLU A 211 24.73 -16.34 -28.93
N TYR A 212 24.41 -15.18 -29.51
CA TYR A 212 23.32 -14.33 -29.05
C TYR A 212 21.99 -15.08 -28.99
N ALA A 213 21.57 -15.71 -30.10
CA ALA A 213 20.26 -16.35 -30.19
C ALA A 213 20.07 -17.47 -29.16
N VAL A 214 21.14 -18.22 -28.86
CA VAL A 214 21.12 -19.27 -27.83
C VAL A 214 21.03 -18.68 -26.42
N GLU A 215 21.84 -17.66 -26.12
CA GLU A 215 21.89 -17.05 -24.78
C GLU A 215 20.64 -16.20 -24.47
N ALA A 216 20.03 -15.59 -25.49
CA ALA A 216 18.79 -14.82 -25.37
C ALA A 216 17.52 -15.69 -25.40
N HIS A 217 17.65 -17.00 -25.64
CA HIS A 217 16.53 -17.94 -25.79
C HIS A 217 15.56 -17.59 -26.93
N GLU A 218 16.08 -17.11 -28.05
CA GLU A 218 15.31 -16.82 -29.26
C GLU A 218 14.75 -18.11 -29.89
N ALA A 219 13.65 -18.01 -30.64
CA ALA A 219 13.15 -19.09 -31.49
C ALA A 219 13.98 -19.26 -32.77
N GLY A 220 14.79 -18.25 -33.11
CA GLY A 220 15.61 -18.20 -34.31
C GLY A 220 16.04 -16.78 -34.68
N ILE A 221 16.49 -16.58 -35.92
CA ILE A 221 16.94 -15.28 -36.44
C ILE A 221 16.22 -14.96 -37.75
N VAL A 222 15.90 -13.68 -37.95
CA VAL A 222 15.49 -13.14 -39.25
C VAL A 222 16.65 -12.30 -39.80
N VAL A 223 17.13 -12.62 -41.01
CA VAL A 223 18.13 -11.78 -41.69
C VAL A 223 17.44 -10.86 -42.67
N ASP A 224 17.69 -9.57 -42.55
CA ASP A 224 17.09 -8.53 -43.38
C ASP A 224 18.18 -7.59 -43.91
N PHE A 225 18.87 -8.08 -44.93
CA PHE A 225 19.91 -7.32 -45.62
C PHE A 225 19.30 -6.67 -46.85
N GLU A 226 19.06 -5.37 -46.77
CA GLU A 226 18.46 -4.59 -47.83
C GLU A 226 19.52 -3.96 -48.75
N GLU A 227 19.12 -3.68 -49.99
CA GLU A 227 19.97 -3.10 -51.04
C GLU A 227 21.28 -3.88 -51.29
N VAL A 228 21.24 -5.22 -51.23
CA VAL A 228 22.42 -6.06 -51.53
C VAL A 228 22.82 -5.90 -52.99
N PRO A 229 24.01 -5.36 -53.30
CA PRO A 229 24.41 -5.13 -54.69
C PRO A 229 24.53 -6.44 -55.46
N ASP A 230 24.21 -6.44 -56.76
CA ASP A 230 24.29 -7.62 -57.65
C ASP A 230 25.64 -8.36 -57.53
N ALA A 231 26.74 -7.61 -57.46
CA ALA A 231 28.09 -8.15 -57.32
C ALA A 231 28.31 -8.91 -56.00
N SER A 232 27.50 -8.63 -54.97
CA SER A 232 27.57 -9.22 -53.63
C SER A 232 26.59 -10.38 -53.44
N GLN A 233 25.68 -10.65 -54.39
CA GLN A 233 24.67 -11.73 -54.27
C GLN A 233 25.31 -13.11 -54.04
N ALA A 234 26.43 -13.42 -54.70
CA ALA A 234 27.15 -14.67 -54.47
C ALA A 234 27.73 -14.77 -53.04
N HIS A 235 28.16 -13.64 -52.49
CA HIS A 235 28.67 -13.54 -51.13
C HIS A 235 27.54 -13.62 -50.09
N PHE A 236 26.37 -13.05 -50.40
CA PHE A 236 25.19 -13.14 -49.55
C PHE A 236 24.69 -14.59 -49.46
N ARG A 237 24.63 -15.32 -50.58
CA ARG A 237 24.37 -16.77 -50.57
C ARG A 237 25.39 -17.53 -49.74
N ALA A 238 26.67 -17.18 -49.81
CA ALA A 238 27.71 -17.82 -48.99
C ALA A 238 27.54 -17.54 -47.49
N PHE A 239 27.06 -16.35 -47.10
CA PHE A 239 26.73 -16.02 -45.72
C PHE A 239 25.56 -16.87 -45.22
N ILE A 240 24.43 -16.87 -45.93
CA ILE A 240 23.23 -17.65 -45.55
C ILE A 240 23.53 -19.15 -45.55
N GLY A 241 24.32 -19.63 -46.52
CA GLY A 241 24.76 -21.02 -46.58
C GLY A 241 25.63 -21.47 -45.39
N GLY A 242 26.24 -20.52 -44.66
CA GLY A 242 26.94 -20.78 -43.40
C GLY A 242 26.06 -20.58 -42.16
N LEU A 243 25.18 -19.58 -42.16
CA LEU A 243 24.31 -19.26 -41.03
C LEU A 243 23.21 -20.30 -40.80
N ALA A 244 22.52 -20.75 -41.86
CA ALA A 244 21.42 -21.72 -41.73
C ALA A 244 21.85 -23.02 -41.02
N PRO A 245 22.93 -23.73 -41.46
CA PRO A 245 23.38 -24.92 -40.76
C PRO A 245 23.83 -24.65 -39.32
N ALA A 246 24.40 -23.46 -39.03
CA ALA A 246 24.86 -23.12 -37.70
C ALA A 246 23.68 -22.98 -36.72
N LEU A 247 22.61 -22.28 -37.10
CA LEU A 247 21.37 -22.17 -36.32
C LEU A 247 20.65 -23.52 -36.18
N HIS A 248 20.51 -24.28 -37.28
CA HIS A 248 19.86 -25.60 -37.25
C HIS A 248 20.59 -26.60 -36.34
N SER A 249 21.93 -26.50 -36.23
CA SER A 249 22.72 -27.39 -35.36
C SER A 249 22.42 -27.23 -33.86
N VAL A 250 21.87 -26.08 -33.46
CA VAL A 250 21.43 -25.78 -32.09
C VAL A 250 19.90 -25.76 -31.94
N GLY A 251 19.17 -26.21 -32.96
CA GLY A 251 17.71 -26.32 -32.94
C GLY A 251 16.95 -25.00 -33.18
N LEU A 252 17.64 -23.96 -33.65
CA LEU A 252 17.07 -22.65 -33.94
C LEU A 252 16.69 -22.52 -35.42
N LYS A 253 15.68 -21.69 -35.73
CA LYS A 253 15.21 -21.45 -37.10
C LYS A 253 15.92 -20.26 -37.75
N LEU A 254 15.95 -20.23 -39.08
CA LEU A 254 16.37 -19.08 -39.88
C LEU A 254 15.26 -18.67 -40.84
N MET A 255 14.87 -17.40 -40.75
CA MET A 255 14.10 -16.73 -41.79
C MET A 255 14.95 -15.66 -42.49
N ILE A 256 14.59 -15.33 -43.72
CA ILE A 256 15.26 -14.28 -44.49
C ILE A 256 14.22 -13.36 -45.12
N ALA A 257 14.36 -12.05 -44.88
CA ALA A 257 13.56 -11.04 -45.55
C ALA A 257 14.13 -10.81 -46.96
N LEU A 258 13.26 -10.84 -47.96
CA LEU A 258 13.61 -10.60 -49.37
C LEU A 258 12.59 -9.64 -49.99
N PRO A 259 13.01 -8.77 -50.94
CA PRO A 259 12.09 -7.84 -51.59
C PRO A 259 11.00 -8.58 -52.38
N ALA A 260 9.94 -7.86 -52.74
CA ALA A 260 8.99 -8.32 -53.76
C ALA A 260 9.76 -8.69 -55.04
N ARG A 261 9.41 -9.83 -55.64
CA ARG A 261 10.16 -10.56 -56.70
C ARG A 261 11.21 -9.72 -57.44
N ASP A 262 12.48 -9.91 -57.09
CA ASP A 262 13.64 -9.31 -57.74
C ASP A 262 14.57 -10.40 -58.32
N ASP A 263 14.81 -10.37 -59.63
CA ASP A 263 15.60 -11.37 -60.34
C ASP A 263 17.10 -11.41 -59.91
N ALA A 264 17.59 -10.39 -59.20
CA ALA A 264 18.92 -10.41 -58.59
C ALA A 264 19.04 -11.44 -57.45
N TYR A 265 17.93 -11.78 -56.79
CA TYR A 265 17.89 -12.69 -55.64
C TYR A 265 17.47 -14.11 -56.05
N ASP A 266 18.19 -15.10 -55.50
CA ASP A 266 17.96 -16.53 -55.77
C ASP A 266 16.95 -17.12 -54.76
N TYR A 267 15.67 -16.85 -54.97
CA TYR A 267 14.59 -17.31 -54.08
C TYR A 267 14.58 -18.84 -53.91
N GLU A 268 14.90 -19.61 -54.96
CA GLU A 268 14.96 -21.07 -54.87
C GLU A 268 16.09 -21.52 -53.92
N TYR A 269 17.27 -20.89 -54.01
CA TYR A 269 18.37 -21.15 -53.09
C TYR A 269 17.99 -20.82 -51.64
N PHE A 270 17.46 -19.63 -51.41
CA PHE A 270 17.09 -19.20 -50.06
C PHE A 270 15.96 -20.05 -49.48
N GLY A 271 14.94 -20.39 -50.26
CA GLY A 271 13.84 -21.27 -49.85
C GLY A 271 14.30 -22.70 -49.52
N LYS A 272 15.39 -23.19 -50.14
CA LYS A 272 16.01 -24.48 -49.76
C LYS A 272 16.82 -24.40 -48.48
N LYS A 273 17.44 -23.26 -48.18
CA LYS A 273 18.35 -23.09 -47.02
C LYS A 273 17.65 -22.64 -45.75
N CYS A 274 16.71 -21.71 -45.86
CA CYS A 274 15.98 -21.13 -44.73
C CYS A 274 14.72 -21.95 -44.40
N ASP A 275 14.23 -21.77 -43.17
CA ASP A 275 12.94 -22.31 -42.73
C ASP A 275 11.79 -21.59 -43.43
N ALA A 276 11.91 -20.26 -43.61
CA ALA A 276 11.00 -19.46 -44.40
C ALA A 276 11.68 -18.26 -45.08
N ILE A 277 11.06 -17.72 -46.12
CA ILE A 277 11.32 -16.39 -46.67
C ILE A 277 10.22 -15.47 -46.16
N VAL A 278 10.59 -14.36 -45.54
CA VAL A 278 9.69 -13.24 -45.28
C VAL A 278 9.67 -12.38 -46.55
N LEU A 279 8.62 -12.52 -47.36
CA LEU A 279 8.52 -11.79 -48.61
C LEU A 279 7.99 -10.38 -48.32
N MET A 280 8.82 -9.36 -48.47
CA MET A 280 8.45 -7.94 -48.31
C MET A 280 7.62 -7.50 -49.52
N ASN A 281 6.39 -7.98 -49.59
CA ASN A 281 5.51 -7.84 -50.75
C ASN A 281 4.76 -6.50 -50.75
N TYR A 282 5.50 -5.43 -50.53
CA TYR A 282 5.08 -4.04 -50.48
C TYR A 282 6.19 -3.16 -51.08
N ASP A 283 6.06 -1.84 -51.01
CA ASP A 283 6.99 -0.89 -51.65
C ASP A 283 7.08 -1.01 -53.18
N GLN A 284 5.96 -1.30 -53.86
CA GLN A 284 5.83 -1.15 -55.31
C GLN A 284 6.24 0.27 -55.77
N HIS A 285 5.87 1.27 -54.94
CA HIS A 285 6.39 2.62 -54.95
C HIS A 285 6.92 2.91 -53.54
N TRP A 286 8.14 3.43 -53.45
CA TRP A 286 8.89 3.64 -52.21
C TRP A 286 9.33 5.10 -52.05
N LEU A 287 9.99 5.44 -50.95
CA LEU A 287 10.35 6.80 -50.57
C LEU A 287 11.03 7.64 -51.67
N THR A 288 11.85 7.04 -52.52
CA THR A 288 12.57 7.77 -53.59
C THR A 288 12.00 7.54 -55.00
N SER A 289 10.93 6.75 -55.14
CA SER A 289 10.25 6.56 -56.43
C SER A 289 9.28 7.69 -56.78
N ALA A 290 8.65 7.58 -57.94
CA ALA A 290 7.46 8.38 -58.25
C ALA A 290 6.27 7.96 -57.35
N PRO A 291 5.29 8.85 -57.11
CA PRO A 291 4.10 8.52 -56.32
C PRO A 291 3.24 7.43 -56.98
N GLY A 292 2.69 6.52 -56.19
CA GLY A 292 1.78 5.46 -56.65
C GLY A 292 1.39 4.50 -55.52
N PRO A 293 0.55 3.48 -55.81
CA PRO A 293 0.11 2.51 -54.82
C PRO A 293 1.29 1.76 -54.21
N ILE A 294 1.29 1.62 -52.89
CA ILE A 294 2.38 0.97 -52.14
C ILE A 294 2.38 -0.54 -52.42
N ALA A 295 1.20 -1.15 -52.55
CA ALA A 295 1.07 -2.56 -52.89
C ALA A 295 -0.30 -2.81 -53.55
N ALA A 296 -0.41 -2.48 -54.84
CA ALA A 296 -1.63 -2.74 -55.60
C ALA A 296 -1.99 -4.24 -55.53
N GLN A 297 -3.28 -4.56 -55.39
CA GLN A 297 -3.71 -5.94 -55.13
C GLN A 297 -3.32 -6.92 -56.25
N ASP A 298 -3.37 -6.49 -57.51
CA ASP A 298 -2.95 -7.32 -58.65
C ASP A 298 -1.44 -7.58 -58.66
N TRP A 299 -0.64 -6.55 -58.40
CA TRP A 299 0.81 -6.62 -58.25
C TRP A 299 1.21 -7.52 -57.07
N PHE A 300 0.56 -7.36 -55.93
CA PHE A 300 0.78 -8.18 -54.73
C PHE A 300 0.56 -9.68 -55.03
N VAL A 301 -0.57 -10.02 -55.66
CA VAL A 301 -0.92 -11.41 -56.00
C VAL A 301 0.03 -11.99 -57.04
N GLU A 302 0.39 -11.21 -58.06
CA GLU A 302 1.27 -11.68 -59.13
C GLU A 302 2.70 -11.94 -58.64
N ASN A 303 3.28 -11.04 -57.83
CA ASN A 303 4.58 -11.26 -57.21
C ASN A 303 4.60 -12.53 -56.35
N LEU A 304 3.56 -12.72 -55.53
CA LEU A 304 3.45 -13.90 -54.69
C LEU A 304 3.36 -15.17 -55.55
N ARG A 305 2.55 -15.18 -56.61
CA ARG A 305 2.46 -16.33 -57.53
C ARG A 305 3.81 -16.66 -58.15
N GLN A 306 4.56 -15.67 -58.61
CA GLN A 306 5.87 -15.88 -59.24
C GLN A 306 6.89 -16.48 -58.26
N VAL A 307 6.90 -16.03 -56.99
CA VAL A 307 7.76 -16.65 -55.96
C VAL A 307 7.33 -18.09 -55.67
N LEU A 308 6.03 -18.36 -55.66
CA LEU A 308 5.47 -19.70 -55.43
C LEU A 308 5.76 -20.71 -56.56
N GLU A 309 6.16 -20.26 -57.74
CA GLU A 309 6.63 -21.16 -58.82
C GLU A 309 7.96 -21.85 -58.45
N VAL A 310 8.77 -21.22 -57.60
CA VAL A 310 10.13 -21.68 -57.26
C VAL A 310 10.33 -21.98 -55.77
N VAL A 311 9.45 -21.50 -54.89
CA VAL A 311 9.48 -21.78 -53.44
C VAL A 311 8.15 -22.38 -52.98
N PRO A 312 8.15 -23.48 -52.20
CA PRO A 312 6.92 -24.03 -51.62
C PRO A 312 6.19 -23.01 -50.75
N ALA A 313 4.86 -22.96 -50.86
CA ALA A 313 4.02 -22.02 -50.10
C ALA A 313 4.25 -22.11 -48.58
N GLN A 314 4.49 -23.31 -48.05
CA GLN A 314 4.75 -23.56 -46.62
C GLN A 314 6.08 -22.99 -46.12
N LYS A 315 6.86 -22.34 -46.98
CA LYS A 315 8.09 -21.63 -46.65
C LYS A 315 8.02 -20.12 -46.94
N ILE A 316 6.83 -19.58 -47.22
CA ILE A 316 6.65 -18.16 -47.45
C ILE A 316 5.85 -17.56 -46.29
N VAL A 317 6.42 -16.56 -45.64
CA VAL A 317 5.70 -15.65 -44.74
C VAL A 317 5.56 -14.34 -45.49
N VAL A 318 4.32 -13.90 -45.77
CA VAL A 318 4.11 -12.70 -46.59
C VAL A 318 4.03 -11.45 -45.72
N GLY A 319 4.84 -10.44 -46.04
CA GLY A 319 4.78 -9.13 -45.41
C GLY A 319 3.46 -8.42 -45.74
N ILE A 320 2.74 -7.98 -44.71
CA ILE A 320 1.54 -7.15 -44.81
C ILE A 320 1.92 -5.77 -44.29
N ALA A 321 1.98 -4.79 -45.18
CA ALA A 321 2.30 -3.41 -44.86
C ALA A 321 1.04 -2.65 -44.42
N ASN A 322 1.19 -1.77 -43.44
CA ASN A 322 0.12 -0.87 -43.02
C ASN A 322 0.70 0.47 -42.58
N TYR A 323 0.87 1.36 -43.55
CA TYR A 323 1.46 2.69 -43.45
C TYR A 323 1.11 3.50 -44.71
N ALA A 324 1.55 4.76 -44.77
CA ALA A 324 1.37 5.64 -45.91
C ALA A 324 2.67 6.34 -46.30
N TYR A 325 2.75 6.79 -47.56
CA TYR A 325 3.81 7.67 -48.05
C TYR A 325 3.23 8.95 -48.64
N ASP A 326 3.89 10.08 -48.38
CA ASP A 326 3.56 11.40 -48.92
C ASP A 326 4.67 11.96 -49.81
N TRP A 327 4.37 12.09 -51.11
CA TRP A 327 5.26 12.65 -52.11
C TRP A 327 4.92 14.10 -52.45
N SER A 328 5.86 15.02 -52.22
CA SER A 328 5.76 16.43 -52.63
C SER A 328 6.26 16.70 -54.06
N THR A 329 5.60 17.65 -54.74
CA THR A 329 6.01 18.22 -56.05
C THR A 329 6.95 19.43 -55.94
N ALA A 330 7.43 19.77 -54.74
CA ALA A 330 8.43 20.82 -54.54
C ALA A 330 9.66 20.63 -55.47
N PRO A 331 10.33 21.70 -55.94
CA PRO A 331 11.57 21.59 -56.69
C PRO A 331 12.68 21.02 -55.79
N LYS A 332 12.77 19.69 -55.76
CA LYS A 332 13.72 18.93 -54.94
C LYS A 332 15.16 19.25 -55.34
N LYS A 333 16.07 19.33 -54.37
CA LYS A 333 17.48 18.95 -54.61
C LYS A 333 17.45 17.47 -55.02
N GLU A 334 18.27 17.04 -55.98
CA GLU A 334 18.30 15.62 -56.41
C GLU A 334 18.32 14.69 -55.17
N ASN A 335 17.31 13.80 -55.07
CA ASN A 335 17.12 12.75 -54.04
C ASN A 335 16.44 13.09 -52.69
N GLU A 336 15.58 14.11 -52.57
CA GLU A 336 14.76 14.25 -51.35
C GLU A 336 13.65 13.16 -51.28
N PRO A 337 13.63 12.30 -50.24
CA PRO A 337 12.65 11.21 -50.12
C PRO A 337 11.23 11.73 -49.81
N ALA A 338 10.22 10.90 -50.03
CA ALA A 338 8.87 11.07 -49.51
C ALA A 338 8.87 11.02 -47.97
N ALA A 339 7.80 11.48 -47.35
CA ALA A 339 7.58 11.27 -45.92
C ALA A 339 6.82 9.96 -45.69
N GLU A 340 7.16 9.22 -44.65
CA GLU A 340 6.41 8.04 -44.18
C GLU A 340 5.45 8.46 -43.06
N PHE A 341 4.23 7.94 -43.09
CA PHE A 341 3.24 8.11 -42.03
C PHE A 341 2.71 6.75 -41.57
N ASP A 342 2.43 6.62 -40.28
CA ASP A 342 1.46 5.61 -39.85
C ASP A 342 0.05 5.95 -40.37
N ILE A 343 -0.87 4.99 -40.31
CA ILE A 343 -2.22 5.19 -40.83
C ILE A 343 -2.99 6.26 -40.06
N GLN A 344 -2.78 6.39 -38.75
CA GLN A 344 -3.48 7.40 -37.96
C GLN A 344 -3.00 8.81 -38.30
N GLY A 345 -1.70 9.02 -38.47
CA GLY A 345 -1.09 10.25 -38.93
C GLY A 345 -1.54 10.61 -40.35
N ALA A 346 -1.63 9.64 -41.25
CA ALA A 346 -2.17 9.86 -42.59
C ALA A 346 -3.64 10.33 -42.54
N LEU A 347 -4.48 9.72 -41.69
CA LEU A 347 -5.89 10.09 -41.52
C LEU A 347 -6.05 11.45 -40.80
N LEU A 348 -5.21 11.75 -39.81
CA LEU A 348 -5.17 13.07 -39.19
C LEU A 348 -4.86 14.15 -40.23
N HIS A 349 -3.87 13.88 -41.08
CA HIS A 349 -3.47 14.79 -42.13
C HIS A 349 -4.61 15.02 -43.16
N VAL A 350 -5.45 14.01 -43.44
CA VAL A 350 -6.70 14.18 -44.23
C VAL A 350 -7.60 15.25 -43.59
N LYS A 351 -7.79 15.17 -42.27
CA LYS A 351 -8.62 16.14 -41.54
C LYS A 351 -8.00 17.54 -41.52
N GLU A 352 -6.70 17.66 -41.32
CA GLU A 352 -6.00 18.96 -41.30
C GLU A 352 -5.99 19.65 -42.67
N SER A 353 -5.87 18.86 -43.74
CA SER A 353 -5.87 19.36 -45.11
C SER A 353 -7.27 19.59 -45.71
N GLU A 354 -8.34 19.28 -44.96
CA GLU A 354 -9.75 19.34 -45.41
C GLU A 354 -9.98 18.60 -46.74
N THR A 355 -9.28 17.47 -46.95
CA THR A 355 -9.45 16.59 -48.12
C THR A 355 -10.28 15.36 -47.75
N ASP A 356 -10.77 14.66 -48.76
CA ASP A 356 -11.38 13.34 -48.62
C ASP A 356 -10.39 12.27 -49.11
N VAL A 357 -10.53 11.05 -48.56
CA VAL A 357 -9.82 9.85 -49.04
C VAL A 357 -10.59 9.27 -50.21
N GLU A 358 -9.91 8.97 -51.32
CA GLU A 358 -10.45 8.27 -52.48
C GLU A 358 -9.90 6.84 -52.51
N PHE A 359 -10.76 5.84 -52.77
CA PHE A 359 -10.34 4.45 -52.97
C PHE A 359 -10.16 4.17 -54.46
N ASP A 360 -8.93 3.89 -54.89
CA ASP A 360 -8.67 3.60 -56.29
C ASP A 360 -9.11 2.17 -56.62
N SER A 361 -10.21 2.03 -57.37
CA SER A 361 -10.80 0.72 -57.71
C SER A 361 -9.90 -0.17 -58.61
N ASP A 362 -8.85 0.39 -59.23
CA ASP A 362 -7.92 -0.37 -60.06
C ASP A 362 -6.81 -1.04 -59.23
N SER A 363 -6.19 -0.29 -58.30
CA SER A 363 -5.16 -0.81 -57.39
C SER A 363 -5.73 -1.44 -56.12
N LEU A 364 -6.98 -1.12 -55.76
CA LEU A 364 -7.62 -1.38 -54.48
C LEU A 364 -6.81 -0.81 -53.30
N ASN A 365 -6.23 0.38 -53.48
CA ASN A 365 -5.50 1.11 -52.45
C ASN A 365 -6.12 2.52 -52.30
N PRO A 366 -6.29 3.03 -51.07
CA PRO A 366 -6.71 4.39 -50.84
C PRO A 366 -5.59 5.41 -51.06
N HIS A 367 -5.98 6.60 -51.51
CA HIS A 367 -5.10 7.73 -51.70
C HIS A 367 -5.82 9.06 -51.50
N TYR A 368 -5.06 10.14 -51.36
CA TYR A 368 -5.59 11.51 -51.43
C TYR A 368 -4.50 12.48 -51.90
N SER A 369 -4.88 13.73 -52.14
CA SER A 369 -3.94 14.76 -52.56
C SER A 369 -4.30 16.11 -51.97
N TYR A 370 -3.28 16.86 -51.56
CA TYR A 370 -3.45 18.17 -50.93
C TYR A 370 -2.39 19.16 -51.42
N TYR A 371 -2.52 20.42 -51.00
CA TYR A 371 -1.50 21.44 -51.23
C TYR A 371 -0.95 21.93 -49.89
N ASP A 372 0.37 22.03 -49.78
CA ASP A 372 1.02 22.61 -48.61
C ASP A 372 0.86 24.15 -48.58
N GLU A 373 1.33 24.77 -47.50
CA GLU A 373 1.34 26.23 -47.31
C GLU A 373 2.18 27.01 -48.35
N HIS A 374 3.08 26.31 -49.06
CA HIS A 374 3.91 26.82 -50.14
C HIS A 374 3.29 26.56 -51.54
N ASN A 375 2.08 26.00 -51.58
CA ASN A 375 1.33 25.64 -52.78
C ASN A 375 2.03 24.56 -53.64
N HIS A 376 2.82 23.68 -53.02
CA HIS A 376 3.26 22.42 -53.63
C HIS A 376 2.14 21.38 -53.52
N ALA A 377 1.91 20.62 -54.59
CA ALA A 377 1.00 19.49 -54.55
C ALA A 377 1.67 18.28 -53.89
N HIS A 378 0.91 17.58 -53.07
CA HIS A 378 1.29 16.36 -52.38
C HIS A 378 0.36 15.22 -52.80
N GLN A 379 0.91 14.01 -52.94
CA GLN A 379 0.15 12.79 -53.23
C GLN A 379 0.45 11.77 -52.13
N VAL A 380 -0.60 11.31 -51.46
CA VAL A 380 -0.49 10.34 -50.38
C VAL A 380 -1.17 9.05 -50.79
N TRP A 381 -0.45 7.93 -50.70
CA TRP A 381 -0.99 6.58 -50.87
C TRP A 381 -0.82 5.81 -49.57
N MET A 382 -1.79 4.97 -49.22
CA MET A 382 -1.75 4.24 -47.96
C MET A 382 -2.27 2.81 -48.08
N LEU A 383 -1.88 1.97 -47.12
CA LEU A 383 -2.38 0.62 -46.93
C LEU A 383 -3.05 0.53 -45.57
N ASP A 384 -4.38 0.52 -45.53
CA ASP A 384 -5.18 0.45 -44.29
C ASP A 384 -5.69 -0.99 -44.01
N ALA A 385 -6.58 -1.19 -43.04
CA ALA A 385 -7.07 -2.53 -42.74
C ALA A 385 -7.97 -3.13 -43.85
N VAL A 386 -8.61 -2.33 -44.71
CA VAL A 386 -9.38 -2.82 -45.86
C VAL A 386 -8.44 -3.39 -46.93
N THR A 387 -7.34 -2.70 -47.23
CA THR A 387 -6.31 -3.23 -48.12
C THR A 387 -5.64 -4.48 -47.53
N ALA A 388 -5.33 -4.46 -46.23
CA ALA A 388 -4.75 -5.61 -45.53
C ALA A 388 -5.68 -6.83 -45.57
N TYR A 389 -7.00 -6.66 -45.41
CA TYR A 389 -7.95 -7.75 -45.59
C TYR A 389 -7.79 -8.43 -46.95
N ASN A 390 -7.75 -7.64 -48.03
CA ASN A 390 -7.62 -8.16 -49.39
C ASN A 390 -6.30 -8.94 -49.58
N GLN A 391 -5.21 -8.45 -49.02
CA GLN A 391 -3.89 -9.09 -49.08
C GLN A 391 -3.79 -10.34 -48.21
N LEU A 392 -4.36 -10.31 -47.00
CA LEU A 392 -4.47 -11.47 -46.10
C LEU A 392 -5.25 -12.59 -46.77
N ARG A 393 -6.45 -12.31 -47.28
CA ARG A 393 -7.29 -13.32 -47.94
C ARG A 393 -6.63 -13.90 -49.20
N ALA A 394 -5.89 -13.10 -49.96
CA ALA A 394 -5.11 -13.59 -51.08
C ALA A 394 -4.00 -14.55 -50.65
N SER A 395 -3.26 -14.19 -49.59
CA SER A 395 -2.17 -15.00 -49.03
C SER A 395 -2.67 -16.35 -48.52
N GLU A 396 -3.80 -16.37 -47.81
CA GLU A 396 -4.42 -17.58 -47.26
C GLU A 396 -4.89 -18.56 -48.35
N ARG A 397 -5.49 -18.06 -49.43
CA ARG A 397 -5.93 -18.89 -50.57
C ARG A 397 -4.76 -19.50 -51.32
N LEU A 398 -3.61 -18.82 -51.32
CA LEU A 398 -2.37 -19.32 -51.89
C LEU A 398 -1.62 -20.27 -50.94
N GLY A 399 -2.11 -20.45 -49.71
CA GLY A 399 -1.65 -21.47 -48.77
C GLY A 399 -0.23 -21.24 -48.25
N VAL A 400 0.17 -19.97 -48.11
CA VAL A 400 1.49 -19.57 -47.59
C VAL A 400 1.66 -20.03 -46.12
N GLN A 401 2.88 -20.01 -45.59
CA GLN A 401 3.11 -20.42 -44.19
C GLN A 401 2.45 -19.48 -43.18
N GLY A 402 2.38 -18.19 -43.52
CA GLY A 402 1.82 -17.17 -42.66
C GLY A 402 2.06 -15.78 -43.20
N THR A 403 1.90 -14.79 -42.33
CA THR A 403 1.96 -13.36 -42.65
C THR A 403 2.71 -12.60 -41.57
N ALA A 404 3.39 -11.51 -41.94
CA ALA A 404 4.17 -10.67 -41.02
C ALA A 404 3.75 -9.20 -41.14
N LEU A 405 3.26 -8.58 -40.07
CA LEU A 405 2.86 -7.17 -40.07
C LEU A 405 4.10 -6.26 -40.03
N TRP A 406 4.27 -5.41 -41.05
CA TRP A 406 5.20 -4.29 -41.04
C TRP A 406 4.42 -2.97 -40.89
N ARG A 407 4.41 -2.36 -39.70
CA ARG A 407 5.01 -2.81 -38.43
C ARG A 407 4.06 -2.55 -37.26
N LEU A 408 4.35 -3.10 -36.08
CA LEU A 408 3.60 -2.75 -34.87
C LEU A 408 3.70 -1.24 -34.63
N GLY A 409 2.56 -0.62 -34.35
CA GLY A 409 2.43 0.82 -34.13
C GLY A 409 1.99 1.62 -35.35
N SER A 410 2.22 1.13 -36.59
CA SER A 410 1.87 1.89 -37.80
C SER A 410 0.47 1.60 -38.34
N ALA A 411 -0.11 0.47 -37.94
CA ALA A 411 -1.30 -0.08 -38.54
C ALA A 411 -2.61 0.62 -38.15
N ASP A 412 -3.58 0.55 -39.06
CA ASP A 412 -4.99 0.81 -38.81
C ASP A 412 -5.45 0.03 -37.56
N THR A 413 -6.02 0.75 -36.60
CA THR A 413 -6.44 0.20 -35.30
C THR A 413 -7.52 -0.87 -35.41
N SER A 414 -8.23 -0.92 -36.53
CA SER A 414 -9.27 -1.90 -36.81
C SER A 414 -8.74 -3.16 -37.53
N LEU A 415 -7.42 -3.30 -37.75
CA LEU A 415 -6.79 -4.47 -38.38
C LEU A 415 -6.91 -5.74 -37.53
N TRP A 416 -6.76 -5.63 -36.22
CA TRP A 416 -6.61 -6.79 -35.32
C TRP A 416 -7.76 -7.81 -35.35
N PRO A 417 -9.05 -7.39 -35.42
CA PRO A 417 -10.17 -8.32 -35.61
C PRO A 417 -10.08 -9.24 -36.83
N ILE A 418 -9.41 -8.82 -37.91
CA ILE A 418 -9.22 -9.65 -39.11
C ILE A 418 -7.87 -10.37 -39.12
N TRP A 419 -6.90 -9.87 -38.36
CA TRP A 419 -5.57 -10.47 -38.20
C TRP A 419 -5.61 -11.83 -37.47
N ASP A 420 -6.35 -11.91 -36.37
CA ASP A 420 -6.49 -13.17 -35.60
C ASP A 420 -7.43 -14.19 -36.28
N ALA A 421 -8.29 -13.72 -37.19
CA ALA A 421 -9.29 -14.56 -37.84
C ALA A 421 -8.73 -15.37 -39.03
N ALA A 422 -8.46 -16.66 -38.79
CA ALA A 422 -8.08 -17.63 -39.84
C ALA A 422 -9.08 -17.65 -41.03
N HIS A 423 -10.36 -17.36 -40.76
CA HIS A 423 -11.41 -17.10 -41.75
C HIS A 423 -12.31 -15.95 -41.27
N ALA A 424 -12.01 -14.72 -41.67
CA ALA A 424 -12.81 -13.56 -41.30
C ALA A 424 -14.23 -13.70 -41.88
N ASP A 425 -15.22 -13.82 -41.00
CA ASP A 425 -16.64 -13.90 -41.35
C ASP A 425 -17.24 -12.49 -41.53
N ASP A 426 -18.55 -12.41 -41.81
CA ASP A 426 -19.25 -11.13 -41.92
C ASP A 426 -19.12 -10.31 -40.63
N ALA A 427 -19.05 -10.95 -39.47
CA ALA A 427 -18.91 -10.26 -38.19
C ALA A 427 -17.53 -9.65 -38.02
N ALA A 428 -16.46 -10.33 -38.44
CA ALA A 428 -15.10 -9.77 -38.46
C ALA A 428 -15.00 -8.60 -39.44
N ARG A 429 -15.55 -8.71 -40.66
CA ARG A 429 -15.60 -7.60 -41.63
C ARG A 429 -16.36 -6.39 -41.09
N GLN A 430 -17.51 -6.58 -40.45
CA GLN A 430 -18.29 -5.47 -39.89
C GLN A 430 -17.52 -4.67 -38.83
N LYS A 431 -16.58 -5.29 -38.10
CA LYS A 431 -15.73 -4.57 -37.13
C LYS A 431 -14.79 -3.56 -37.79
N LEU A 432 -14.47 -3.70 -39.07
CA LEU A 432 -13.69 -2.71 -39.82
C LEU A 432 -14.42 -1.37 -39.99
N THR A 433 -15.73 -1.33 -39.76
CA THR A 433 -16.55 -0.10 -39.84
C THR A 433 -16.18 0.90 -38.73
N ASP A 434 -15.86 0.41 -37.53
CA ASP A 434 -15.51 1.24 -36.37
C ASP A 434 -13.99 1.43 -36.31
N LEU A 435 -13.56 2.68 -36.43
CA LEU A 435 -12.13 3.04 -36.36
C LEU A 435 -11.86 3.54 -34.94
N ALA A 436 -11.30 2.67 -34.10
CA ALA A 436 -10.91 3.07 -32.76
C ALA A 436 -9.80 4.14 -32.83
N PRO A 437 -9.76 5.10 -31.88
CA PRO A 437 -8.62 6.01 -31.76
C PRO A 437 -7.30 5.24 -31.65
N GLY A 438 -6.26 5.77 -32.29
CA GLY A 438 -4.92 5.21 -32.21
C GLY A 438 -4.22 5.48 -30.88
N PRO A 439 -3.08 4.78 -30.66
CA PRO A 439 -2.22 5.03 -29.51
C PRO A 439 -1.41 6.32 -29.66
N ASP A 440 -1.37 6.92 -30.84
CA ASP A 440 -0.63 8.14 -31.17
C ASP A 440 -1.09 9.34 -30.34
N LEU A 441 -0.28 10.39 -30.30
CA LEU A 441 -0.60 11.65 -29.66
C LEU A 441 -0.36 12.80 -30.63
N ILE A 442 -1.29 13.74 -30.65
CA ILE A 442 -1.12 14.99 -31.40
C ILE A 442 -0.54 16.00 -30.41
N LEU A 443 0.72 16.35 -30.61
CA LEU A 443 1.46 17.26 -29.74
C LEU A 443 1.73 18.55 -30.51
N GLU A 444 1.04 19.63 -30.14
CA GLU A 444 1.13 20.92 -30.83
C GLU A 444 1.94 21.94 -30.01
N GLY A 445 2.93 22.57 -30.62
CA GLY A 445 3.76 23.58 -29.96
C GLY A 445 4.95 22.98 -29.19
N ASP A 446 5.56 23.80 -28.34
CA ASP A 446 6.78 23.45 -27.62
C ASP A 446 6.70 23.90 -26.15
N GLY A 447 7.18 23.05 -25.25
CA GLY A 447 7.36 23.35 -23.83
C GLY A 447 6.92 22.21 -22.91
N ASP A 448 7.04 22.46 -21.60
CA ASP A 448 6.77 21.45 -20.56
C ASP A 448 5.40 21.61 -19.90
N PHE A 449 4.55 22.55 -20.34
CA PHE A 449 3.17 22.65 -19.87
C PHE A 449 2.23 22.04 -20.89
N TRP A 450 1.29 21.24 -20.41
CA TRP A 450 0.36 20.49 -21.26
C TRP A 450 -1.06 20.98 -21.06
N HIS A 451 -1.76 21.21 -22.17
CA HIS A 451 -3.19 21.49 -22.19
C HIS A 451 -3.88 20.55 -23.17
N ILE A 452 -4.71 19.65 -22.64
CA ILE A 452 -5.46 18.72 -23.48
C ILE A 452 -6.62 19.48 -24.12
N THR A 453 -6.58 19.64 -25.44
CA THR A 453 -7.57 20.41 -26.23
C THR A 453 -8.66 19.52 -26.80
N ASP A 454 -8.32 18.29 -27.20
CA ASP A 454 -9.26 17.28 -27.67
C ASP A 454 -9.01 15.92 -26.98
N THR A 455 -10.09 15.19 -26.72
CA THR A 455 -10.05 13.80 -26.26
C THR A 455 -10.37 12.84 -27.41
N PRO A 456 -9.92 11.57 -27.35
CA PRO A 456 -10.10 10.60 -28.42
C PRO A 456 -11.54 10.45 -28.90
N LYS A 457 -11.74 10.35 -30.21
CA LYS A 457 -13.04 10.15 -30.86
C LYS A 457 -12.94 9.02 -31.87
N HIS A 458 -13.92 8.12 -31.84
CA HIS A 458 -14.02 7.04 -32.82
C HIS A 458 -14.27 7.62 -34.21
N GLY A 459 -13.55 7.07 -35.19
CA GLY A 459 -13.85 7.25 -36.60
C GLY A 459 -14.83 6.19 -37.11
N ARG A 460 -15.23 6.33 -38.36
CA ARG A 460 -16.14 5.41 -39.02
C ARG A 460 -15.87 5.37 -40.51
N ARG A 461 -15.91 4.17 -41.10
CA ARG A 461 -15.90 3.97 -42.55
C ARG A 461 -17.01 3.04 -43.00
N SER A 462 -17.37 3.15 -44.27
CA SER A 462 -18.17 2.17 -45.00
C SER A 462 -17.36 1.60 -46.16
N PHE A 463 -17.77 0.45 -46.68
CA PHE A 463 -17.07 -0.25 -47.76
C PHE A 463 -18.03 -1.08 -48.60
N GLU A 464 -17.65 -1.34 -49.85
CA GLU A 464 -18.31 -2.31 -50.72
C GLU A 464 -17.51 -3.62 -50.76
N TYR A 465 -18.21 -4.75 -50.67
CA TYR A 465 -17.61 -6.08 -50.60
C TYR A 465 -18.19 -6.99 -51.68
N ASP A 466 -17.32 -7.56 -52.54
CA ASP A 466 -17.71 -8.57 -53.52
C ASP A 466 -17.57 -9.97 -52.90
N ALA A 467 -18.69 -10.59 -52.53
CA ALA A 467 -18.70 -11.95 -51.97
C ALA A 467 -18.22 -13.05 -52.93
N THR A 468 -18.20 -12.79 -54.25
CA THR A 468 -17.76 -13.77 -55.26
C THR A 468 -16.24 -13.83 -55.35
N ALA A 469 -15.60 -12.67 -55.24
CA ALA A 469 -14.15 -12.53 -55.26
C ALA A 469 -13.56 -12.51 -53.83
N ASP A 470 -14.41 -12.32 -52.81
CA ASP A 470 -14.10 -12.19 -51.38
C ASP A 470 -12.94 -11.22 -51.15
N LEU A 471 -13.23 -9.99 -51.57
CA LEU A 471 -12.40 -8.79 -51.50
C LEU A 471 -13.29 -7.53 -51.44
N PHE A 472 -12.78 -6.50 -50.76
CA PHE A 472 -13.36 -5.16 -50.78
C PHE A 472 -13.02 -4.46 -52.10
N THR A 473 -14.00 -3.77 -52.68
CA THR A 473 -13.88 -3.09 -53.97
C THR A 473 -13.97 -1.57 -53.86
N ASP A 474 -14.45 -1.06 -52.73
CA ASP A 474 -14.57 0.37 -52.45
C ASP A 474 -14.55 0.63 -50.95
N GLU A 475 -14.14 1.81 -50.54
CA GLU A 475 -14.24 2.29 -49.16
C GLU A 475 -14.49 3.80 -49.08
N THR A 476 -15.12 4.23 -48.00
CA THR A 476 -15.38 5.65 -47.74
C THR A 476 -15.27 5.93 -46.24
N TYR A 477 -14.40 6.89 -45.90
CA TYR A 477 -14.27 7.39 -44.54
C TYR A 477 -15.40 8.38 -44.24
N GLU A 478 -16.33 8.00 -43.35
CA GLU A 478 -17.45 8.84 -42.90
C GLU A 478 -16.99 9.81 -41.79
N ALA A 479 -16.07 9.36 -40.95
CA ALA A 479 -15.46 10.15 -39.89
C ALA A 479 -14.02 9.66 -39.62
N ILE A 480 -13.10 10.59 -39.49
CA ILE A 480 -11.70 10.30 -39.17
C ILE A 480 -11.55 10.05 -37.65
N PRO A 481 -10.89 8.96 -37.22
CA PRO A 481 -10.55 8.74 -35.81
C PRO A 481 -9.59 9.83 -35.32
N LEU A 482 -9.76 10.26 -34.07
CA LEU A 482 -8.90 11.28 -33.46
C LEU A 482 -8.34 10.76 -32.15
N SER A 483 -7.06 11.04 -31.91
CA SER A 483 -6.42 10.81 -30.61
C SER A 483 -6.48 12.05 -29.72
N TYR A 484 -5.80 12.02 -28.58
CA TYR A 484 -5.58 13.18 -27.73
C TYR A 484 -4.81 14.26 -28.48
N ASN A 485 -5.33 15.48 -28.45
CA ASN A 485 -4.57 16.67 -28.83
C ASN A 485 -4.10 17.41 -27.58
N ILE A 486 -2.80 17.67 -27.51
CA ILE A 486 -2.13 18.28 -26.37
C ILE A 486 -1.32 19.47 -26.88
N ASP A 487 -1.78 20.66 -26.49
CA ASP A 487 -1.01 21.88 -26.69
C ASP A 487 0.12 21.91 -25.66
N GLN A 488 1.34 22.04 -26.17
CA GLN A 488 2.58 22.21 -25.44
C GLN A 488 3.03 23.67 -25.51
N PHE A 489 3.27 24.26 -24.35
CA PHE A 489 3.66 25.67 -24.26
C PHE A 489 4.61 25.91 -23.09
N GLY A 490 5.17 27.12 -23.05
CA GLY A 490 6.19 27.51 -22.10
C GLY A 490 7.62 27.29 -22.58
N ALA A 491 7.82 26.93 -23.86
CA ALA A 491 9.14 26.91 -24.45
C ALA A 491 9.82 28.28 -24.41
N ALA A 492 11.08 28.29 -23.97
CA ALA A 492 11.87 29.50 -23.88
C ALA A 492 13.35 29.23 -24.18
N ASN A 493 13.96 30.06 -25.03
CA ASN A 493 15.38 29.90 -25.34
C ASN A 493 16.25 30.20 -24.11
N LYS A 494 17.12 29.25 -23.73
CA LYS A 494 18.08 29.36 -22.63
C LYS A 494 17.47 29.77 -21.28
N LYS A 495 16.20 29.48 -21.03
CA LYS A 495 15.58 29.57 -19.70
C LYS A 495 15.28 28.18 -19.16
N ILE A 496 15.58 27.89 -17.90
CA ILE A 496 15.30 26.60 -17.27
C ILE A 496 14.70 26.80 -15.88
N ALA A 497 13.71 25.98 -15.51
CA ALA A 497 13.18 25.86 -14.15
C ALA A 497 13.60 24.53 -13.53
N LEU A 498 13.90 24.55 -12.22
CA LEU A 498 14.15 23.34 -11.44
C LEU A 498 12.85 22.91 -10.76
N SER A 499 12.49 21.64 -10.91
CA SER A 499 11.36 21.01 -10.22
C SER A 499 11.83 19.90 -9.28
N PHE A 500 11.08 19.71 -8.19
CA PHE A 500 11.38 18.73 -7.15
C PHE A 500 10.13 17.94 -6.78
N ASP A 501 10.19 16.61 -6.90
CA ASP A 501 9.09 15.71 -6.62
C ASP A 501 9.35 14.84 -5.37
N ASP A 502 8.29 14.24 -4.85
CA ASP A 502 8.20 13.36 -3.67
C ASP A 502 8.36 13.99 -2.27
N GLY A 503 8.71 15.27 -2.19
CA GLY A 503 8.86 15.99 -0.94
C GLY A 503 7.56 16.41 -0.25
N PRO A 504 7.65 17.09 0.92
CA PRO A 504 8.88 17.43 1.63
C PRO A 504 9.43 16.28 2.49
N ASP A 505 10.70 15.92 2.29
CA ASP A 505 11.44 15.00 3.14
C ASP A 505 12.12 15.73 4.31
N PRO A 506 12.06 15.20 5.54
CA PRO A 506 12.62 15.83 6.73
C PRO A 506 14.15 16.03 6.72
N LYS A 507 14.90 15.27 5.91
CA LYS A 507 16.36 15.20 5.86
C LYS A 507 16.93 15.85 4.59
N TRP A 508 16.25 15.71 3.45
CA TRP A 508 16.78 16.13 2.14
C TRP A 508 16.27 17.50 1.71
N THR A 509 14.96 17.74 1.73
CA THR A 509 14.35 19.02 1.30
C THR A 509 14.98 20.25 1.95
N PRO A 510 15.24 20.30 3.28
CA PRO A 510 15.88 21.47 3.89
C PRO A 510 17.28 21.78 3.33
N LYS A 511 18.04 20.76 2.93
CA LYS A 511 19.39 20.92 2.37
C LYS A 511 19.35 21.35 0.91
N ILE A 512 18.36 20.87 0.15
CA ILE A 512 18.09 21.32 -1.21
C ILE A 512 17.71 22.81 -1.18
N LEU A 513 16.81 23.22 -0.30
CA LEU A 513 16.45 24.63 -0.08
C LEU A 513 17.68 25.49 0.27
N ASP A 514 18.59 25.00 1.12
CA ASP A 514 19.83 25.71 1.43
C ASP A 514 20.70 25.94 0.19
N VAL A 515 20.81 24.95 -0.70
CA VAL A 515 21.55 25.08 -1.97
C VAL A 515 20.86 26.07 -2.91
N LEU A 516 19.54 25.97 -3.08
CA LEU A 516 18.77 26.89 -3.94
C LEU A 516 18.90 28.34 -3.47
N LYS A 517 18.79 28.56 -2.15
CA LYS A 517 19.00 29.86 -1.52
C LYS A 517 20.42 30.37 -1.71
N GLN A 518 21.44 29.51 -1.52
CA GLN A 518 22.85 29.88 -1.74
C GLN A 518 23.11 30.26 -3.21
N LYS A 519 22.50 29.54 -4.15
CA LYS A 519 22.66 29.75 -5.59
C LYS A 519 21.73 30.81 -6.16
N ASN A 520 20.78 31.31 -5.37
CA ASN A 520 19.71 32.24 -5.77
C ASN A 520 18.95 31.71 -7.00
N VAL A 521 18.43 30.50 -6.89
CA VAL A 521 17.68 29.81 -7.95
C VAL A 521 16.26 29.52 -7.46
N PRO A 522 15.21 29.97 -8.16
CA PRO A 522 13.84 29.58 -7.87
C PRO A 522 13.63 28.10 -8.20
N GLY A 523 12.58 27.50 -7.62
CA GLY A 523 12.21 26.11 -7.87
C GLY A 523 10.71 25.92 -7.69
N VAL A 524 10.19 24.81 -8.20
CA VAL A 524 8.83 24.33 -7.98
C VAL A 524 8.86 22.98 -7.28
N PHE A 525 8.09 22.80 -6.21
CA PHE A 525 8.04 21.57 -5.42
C PHE A 525 6.68 20.91 -5.59
N PHE A 526 6.62 19.74 -6.22
CA PHE A 526 5.41 18.94 -6.34
C PHE A 526 5.29 18.03 -5.12
N VAL A 527 4.47 18.46 -4.16
CA VAL A 527 4.45 17.86 -2.82
C VAL A 527 3.45 16.71 -2.71
N ILE A 528 3.87 15.63 -2.07
CA ILE A 528 2.97 14.56 -1.65
C ILE A 528 2.23 15.05 -0.40
N GLY A 529 0.90 15.12 -0.45
CA GLY A 529 0.08 15.67 0.64
C GLY A 529 0.34 15.00 2.00
N ASN A 530 0.55 13.68 2.04
CA ASN A 530 0.88 12.99 3.29
C ASN A 530 2.27 13.37 3.85
N MET A 531 3.25 13.68 3.00
CA MET A 531 4.57 14.17 3.44
C MET A 531 4.48 15.63 3.91
N ALA A 532 3.77 16.46 3.16
CA ALA A 532 3.49 17.85 3.52
C ALA A 532 2.75 17.97 4.86
N ASN A 533 1.80 17.06 5.14
CA ASN A 533 1.08 17.02 6.40
C ASN A 533 2.00 16.55 7.54
N GLN A 534 3.05 15.79 7.28
CA GLN A 534 4.00 15.43 8.34
C GLN A 534 4.98 16.56 8.63
N ARG A 535 5.32 17.38 7.63
CA ARG A 535 6.29 18.49 7.74
C ARG A 535 5.73 19.82 7.22
N PRO A 536 4.66 20.36 7.84
CA PRO A 536 4.09 21.65 7.43
C PRO A 536 5.08 22.81 7.65
N ASP A 537 6.09 22.63 8.51
CA ASP A 537 7.18 23.58 8.71
C ASP A 537 8.10 23.69 7.48
N ILE A 538 8.37 22.58 6.79
CA ILE A 538 9.18 22.58 5.56
C ILE A 538 8.35 23.14 4.41
N LEU A 539 7.08 22.74 4.26
CA LEU A 539 6.18 23.29 3.23
C LEU A 539 6.08 24.83 3.34
N LYS A 540 5.93 25.36 4.56
CA LYS A 540 5.97 26.81 4.81
C LYS A 540 7.30 27.44 4.41
N ARG A 541 8.41 26.75 4.62
CA ARG A 541 9.75 27.22 4.26
C ARG A 541 9.93 27.30 2.75
N GLU A 542 9.54 26.26 2.01
CA GLU A 542 9.54 26.26 0.54
C GLU A 542 8.81 27.49 0.01
N TYR A 543 7.59 27.72 0.49
CA TYR A 543 6.79 28.85 0.09
C TYR A 543 7.38 30.21 0.54
N ALA A 544 7.87 30.32 1.77
CA ALA A 544 8.43 31.56 2.30
C ALA A 544 9.74 31.97 1.60
N GLU A 545 10.53 31.02 1.11
CA GLU A 545 11.79 31.26 0.40
C GLU A 545 11.59 31.62 -1.09
N GLY A 546 10.34 31.62 -1.57
CA GLY A 546 9.98 32.11 -2.90
C GLY A 546 9.67 31.02 -3.93
N HIS A 547 9.68 29.75 -3.53
CA HIS A 547 9.44 28.62 -4.42
C HIS A 547 7.95 28.40 -4.71
N GLU A 548 7.63 27.86 -5.87
CA GLU A 548 6.27 27.45 -6.23
C GLU A 548 5.95 26.07 -5.66
N ILE A 549 4.69 25.82 -5.34
CA ILE A 549 4.24 24.53 -4.82
C ILE A 549 3.25 23.96 -5.82
N GLY A 550 3.43 22.71 -6.22
CA GLY A 550 2.49 21.95 -7.05
C GLY A 550 1.91 20.77 -6.27
N ASN A 551 0.76 20.31 -6.72
CA ASN A 551 0.08 19.15 -6.18
C ASN A 551 0.67 17.88 -6.81
N HIS A 552 1.10 16.92 -5.99
CA HIS A 552 1.57 15.60 -6.42
C HIS A 552 0.76 14.47 -5.79
N THR A 553 -0.55 14.70 -5.59
CA THR A 553 -1.49 13.82 -4.89
C THR A 553 -1.21 13.60 -3.40
N PHE A 554 -2.14 12.98 -2.67
CA PHE A 554 -2.01 12.84 -1.22
C PHE A 554 -1.17 11.63 -0.82
N THR A 555 -1.36 10.49 -1.49
CA THR A 555 -0.67 9.22 -1.18
C THR A 555 0.21 8.69 -2.30
N HIS A 556 0.47 9.46 -3.35
CA HIS A 556 1.34 9.07 -4.47
C HIS A 556 0.92 7.74 -5.15
N PRO A 557 -0.34 7.58 -5.63
CA PRO A 557 -0.79 6.39 -6.35
C PRO A 557 -0.29 6.40 -7.81
N LYS A 558 -0.21 5.24 -8.47
CA LYS A 558 0.01 5.17 -9.93
C LYS A 558 -1.12 5.88 -10.67
N PHE A 559 -0.78 6.78 -11.59
CA PHE A 559 -1.73 7.60 -12.32
C PHE A 559 -2.11 6.99 -13.68
N ASP A 560 -2.51 5.72 -13.68
CA ASP A 560 -2.87 4.93 -14.87
C ASP A 560 -4.38 4.66 -14.96
N ASP A 561 -4.83 3.74 -15.81
CA ASP A 561 -6.24 3.36 -15.95
C ASP A 561 -6.83 2.66 -14.71
N THR A 562 -6.01 2.30 -13.71
CA THR A 562 -6.47 1.59 -12.51
C THR A 562 -7.06 2.53 -11.45
N ILE A 563 -6.70 3.82 -11.46
CA ILE A 563 -7.21 4.82 -10.51
C ILE A 563 -8.56 5.38 -10.96
N SER A 564 -9.52 5.44 -10.04
CA SER A 564 -10.87 5.97 -10.37
C SER A 564 -10.90 7.50 -10.33
N ARG A 565 -11.77 8.14 -11.13
CA ARG A 565 -12.00 9.60 -11.05
C ARG A 565 -12.32 10.07 -9.63
N THR A 566 -13.10 9.31 -8.87
CA THR A 566 -13.40 9.63 -7.46
C THR A 566 -12.13 9.67 -6.62
N GLU A 567 -11.25 8.70 -6.80
CA GLU A 567 -9.97 8.63 -6.09
C GLU A 567 -9.03 9.77 -6.51
N ILE A 568 -8.87 10.04 -7.81
CA ILE A 568 -8.11 11.21 -8.31
C ILE A 568 -8.60 12.49 -7.63
N ARG A 569 -9.92 12.72 -7.60
CA ARG A 569 -10.50 13.89 -6.95
C ARG A 569 -10.13 13.97 -5.48
N TRP A 570 -10.24 12.87 -4.74
CA TRP A 570 -9.92 12.85 -3.31
C TRP A 570 -8.44 13.12 -3.07
N GLN A 571 -7.57 12.51 -3.87
CA GLN A 571 -6.11 12.68 -3.82
C GLN A 571 -5.68 14.13 -4.04
N LEU A 572 -6.23 14.77 -5.07
CA LEU A 572 -5.96 16.16 -5.40
C LEU A 572 -6.54 17.09 -4.34
N ASN A 573 -7.81 16.91 -3.98
CA ASN A 573 -8.53 17.80 -3.05
C ASN A 573 -7.95 17.77 -1.62
N LEU A 574 -7.55 16.60 -1.13
CA LEU A 574 -6.88 16.46 0.17
C LEU A 574 -5.56 17.24 0.22
N THR A 575 -4.78 17.14 -0.85
CA THR A 575 -3.49 17.84 -0.97
C THR A 575 -3.70 19.33 -1.11
N GLU A 576 -4.68 19.75 -1.89
CA GLU A 576 -5.00 21.17 -2.09
C GLU A 576 -5.49 21.83 -0.79
N ARG A 577 -6.45 21.22 -0.08
CA ARG A 577 -6.90 21.72 1.24
C ARG A 577 -5.77 21.81 2.26
N LEU A 578 -4.81 20.88 2.20
CA LEU A 578 -3.62 20.94 3.04
C LEU A 578 -2.72 22.13 2.66
N ILE A 579 -2.49 22.37 1.37
CA ILE A 579 -1.74 23.52 0.84
C ILE A 579 -2.43 24.82 1.29
N GLU A 580 -3.75 24.94 1.10
CA GLU A 580 -4.56 26.09 1.51
C GLU A 580 -4.43 26.38 3.01
N SER A 581 -4.65 25.36 3.85
CA SER A 581 -4.61 25.47 5.31
C SER A 581 -3.21 25.78 5.85
N THR A 582 -2.16 25.38 5.14
CA THR A 582 -0.77 25.56 5.57
C THR A 582 -0.18 26.87 5.09
N LEU A 583 -0.46 27.25 3.84
CA LEU A 583 0.19 28.37 3.14
C LEU A 583 -0.72 29.60 2.97
N GLY A 584 -2.04 29.43 3.04
CA GLY A 584 -2.99 30.50 2.75
C GLY A 584 -3.08 30.84 1.26
N ALA A 585 -2.74 29.90 0.38
CA ALA A 585 -2.83 30.02 -1.07
C ALA A 585 -3.25 28.70 -1.71
N LYS A 586 -3.90 28.75 -2.88
CA LYS A 586 -4.22 27.59 -3.73
C LYS A 586 -3.15 27.40 -4.79
N SER A 587 -2.73 26.18 -5.06
CA SER A 587 -1.92 25.86 -6.24
C SER A 587 -2.83 25.44 -7.39
N ILE A 588 -2.52 25.92 -8.60
CA ILE A 588 -3.06 25.34 -9.82
C ILE A 588 -2.07 24.40 -10.50
N LEU A 589 -0.85 24.23 -9.99
CA LEU A 589 0.16 23.38 -10.63
C LEU A 589 -0.06 21.93 -10.20
N PHE A 590 -0.08 21.02 -11.17
CA PHE A 590 -0.21 19.58 -10.92
C PHE A 590 0.78 18.80 -11.76
N ARG A 591 1.38 17.77 -11.15
CA ARG A 591 2.16 16.76 -11.85
C ARG A 591 1.68 15.37 -11.43
N PRO A 592 1.33 14.48 -12.37
CA PRO A 592 0.88 13.12 -12.06
C PRO A 592 2.03 12.28 -11.47
N PRO A 593 1.82 11.54 -10.35
CA PRO A 593 2.76 10.55 -9.84
C PRO A 593 3.04 9.40 -10.81
N TYR A 594 4.26 8.88 -10.77
CA TYR A 594 4.75 7.86 -11.73
C TYR A 594 4.43 8.28 -13.17
N GLY A 595 4.58 9.57 -13.43
CA GLY A 595 4.17 10.20 -14.67
C GLY A 595 5.00 9.72 -15.86
N ILE A 596 4.87 10.47 -16.93
CA ILE A 596 5.61 10.29 -18.17
C ILE A 596 7.08 10.66 -17.95
N ASP A 597 8.01 9.75 -18.25
CA ASP A 597 9.47 9.89 -18.03
C ASP A 597 10.11 11.05 -18.81
N HIS A 598 9.41 11.63 -19.78
CA HIS A 598 9.71 12.95 -20.36
C HIS A 598 8.47 13.56 -21.02
N GLN A 599 8.22 13.20 -22.28
CA GLN A 599 7.12 13.65 -23.11
C GLN A 599 6.15 12.48 -23.32
N PRO A 600 4.83 12.70 -23.27
CA PRO A 600 3.90 11.61 -23.41
C PRO A 600 4.10 11.02 -24.80
N GLU A 601 4.30 9.72 -24.84
CA GLU A 601 4.60 9.02 -26.09
C GLU A 601 3.33 8.42 -26.71
N TYR A 602 2.35 8.03 -25.89
CA TYR A 602 1.10 7.41 -26.34
C TYR A 602 -0.12 7.73 -25.46
N ALA A 603 -1.32 7.60 -26.05
CA ALA A 603 -2.61 7.99 -25.50
C ALA A 603 -2.93 7.46 -24.09
N GLU A 604 -2.43 6.27 -23.75
CA GLU A 604 -2.69 5.62 -22.46
C GLU A 604 -2.05 6.38 -21.28
N GLU A 605 -0.90 7.01 -21.51
CA GLU A 605 -0.16 7.76 -20.46
C GLU A 605 -0.89 9.05 -20.05
N VAL A 606 -1.71 9.60 -20.95
CA VAL A 606 -2.41 10.87 -20.74
C VAL A 606 -3.90 10.69 -20.46
N ALA A 607 -4.40 9.45 -20.48
CA ALA A 607 -5.84 9.17 -20.47
C ALA A 607 -6.60 9.76 -19.26
N GLN A 608 -5.92 9.86 -18.12
CA GLN A 608 -6.49 10.41 -16.88
C GLN A 608 -6.30 11.93 -16.74
N LEU A 609 -5.39 12.56 -17.51
CA LEU A 609 -5.03 13.97 -17.40
C LEU A 609 -6.14 14.98 -17.74
N PRO A 610 -7.13 14.69 -18.62
CA PRO A 610 -8.26 15.59 -18.81
C PRO A 610 -9.01 15.89 -17.51
N TYR A 611 -9.07 14.93 -16.57
CA TYR A 611 -9.86 15.09 -15.36
C TYR A 611 -9.25 16.09 -14.34
N PRO A 612 -7.95 16.04 -13.99
CA PRO A 612 -7.29 17.13 -13.27
C PRO A 612 -7.43 18.49 -13.96
N GLN A 613 -7.38 18.53 -15.29
CA GLN A 613 -7.58 19.78 -16.04
C GLN A 613 -9.01 20.32 -15.91
N GLU A 614 -10.03 19.45 -15.96
CA GLU A 614 -11.43 19.81 -15.66
C GLU A 614 -11.61 20.36 -14.23
N LEU A 615 -10.76 19.94 -13.29
CA LEU A 615 -10.71 20.48 -11.93
C LEU A 615 -9.94 21.81 -11.81
N GLY A 616 -9.38 22.32 -12.92
CA GLY A 616 -8.69 23.61 -13.01
C GLY A 616 -7.18 23.55 -12.76
N TYR A 617 -6.59 22.35 -12.73
CA TYR A 617 -5.13 22.21 -12.66
C TYR A 617 -4.47 22.43 -14.02
N LEU A 618 -3.31 23.08 -13.98
CA LEU A 618 -2.33 23.18 -15.04
C LEU A 618 -1.34 22.02 -14.91
N ILE A 619 -1.29 21.18 -15.94
CA ILE A 619 -0.42 20.01 -15.95
C ILE A 619 0.99 20.44 -16.32
N VAL A 620 1.95 20.05 -15.47
CA VAL A 620 3.37 20.36 -15.64
C VAL A 620 4.13 19.07 -15.88
N GLY A 621 4.56 18.90 -17.12
CA GLY A 621 5.48 17.86 -17.53
C GLY A 621 6.92 18.17 -17.15
N GLN A 622 7.83 17.46 -17.81
CA GLN A 622 9.26 17.58 -17.66
C GLN A 622 9.89 16.93 -18.89
N ARG A 623 10.72 17.61 -19.67
CA ARG A 623 11.44 16.98 -20.79
C ARG A 623 12.89 16.66 -20.46
N ILE A 624 13.32 16.95 -19.23
CA ILE A 624 14.68 16.71 -18.75
C ILE A 624 14.59 15.89 -17.46
N ASP A 625 14.73 14.56 -17.60
CA ASP A 625 14.82 13.61 -16.49
C ASP A 625 16.22 12.99 -16.45
N PRO A 626 17.01 13.24 -15.38
CA PRO A 626 18.30 12.61 -15.20
C PRO A 626 18.27 11.30 -14.41
N ASP A 627 17.08 10.76 -14.08
CA ASP A 627 16.87 9.54 -13.29
C ASP A 627 17.53 9.60 -11.90
N ASP A 628 17.55 10.77 -11.26
CA ASP A 628 18.22 10.97 -9.97
C ASP A 628 17.60 10.12 -8.83
N TRP A 629 16.38 9.64 -9.04
CA TRP A 629 15.65 8.75 -8.16
C TRP A 629 16.07 7.28 -8.28
N SER A 630 16.65 6.87 -9.41
CA SER A 630 16.90 5.47 -9.78
C SER A 630 17.98 4.80 -8.93
N LEU A 631 17.81 3.48 -8.73
CA LEU A 631 18.74 2.63 -7.98
C LEU A 631 19.36 1.57 -8.90
N ARG A 632 20.69 1.59 -9.03
CA ARG A 632 21.46 0.55 -9.72
C ARG A 632 22.12 -0.37 -8.69
N ASP A 633 21.80 -1.66 -8.73
CA ASP A 633 22.21 -2.65 -7.73
C ASP A 633 21.88 -2.23 -6.28
N GLY A 634 20.72 -1.56 -6.10
CA GLY A 634 20.26 -1.06 -4.81
C GLY A 634 20.97 0.19 -4.29
N LYS A 635 21.78 0.87 -5.12
CA LYS A 635 22.48 2.11 -4.78
C LYS A 635 22.06 3.28 -5.68
N PRO A 636 22.00 4.52 -5.16
CA PRO A 636 21.73 5.70 -5.99
C PRO A 636 22.77 5.88 -7.09
N ILE A 637 22.34 6.34 -8.27
CA ILE A 637 23.27 6.66 -9.37
C ILE A 637 24.24 7.78 -8.97
N PRO A 638 25.50 7.79 -9.46
CA PRO A 638 26.47 8.81 -9.09
C PRO A 638 26.06 10.22 -9.54
N ALA A 639 26.29 11.22 -8.69
CA ALA A 639 25.96 12.62 -8.99
C ALA A 639 26.51 13.14 -10.32
N LYS A 640 27.70 12.68 -10.72
CA LYS A 640 28.30 13.05 -12.02
C LYS A 640 27.43 12.59 -13.19
N GLU A 641 26.89 11.37 -13.10
CA GLU A 641 26.03 10.82 -14.15
C GLU A 641 24.74 11.62 -14.28
N THR A 642 24.13 12.01 -13.15
CA THR A 642 22.97 12.92 -13.11
C THR A 642 23.29 14.25 -13.81
N VAL A 643 24.44 14.87 -13.52
CA VAL A 643 24.90 16.10 -14.18
C VAL A 643 25.05 15.88 -15.69
N ASP A 644 25.75 14.83 -16.10
CA ASP A 644 26.02 14.53 -17.51
C ASP A 644 24.72 14.24 -18.28
N ARG A 645 23.71 13.62 -17.64
CA ARG A 645 22.36 13.41 -18.21
C ARG A 645 21.62 14.74 -18.39
N VAL A 646 21.59 15.60 -17.37
CA VAL A 646 20.96 16.93 -17.49
C VAL A 646 21.58 17.74 -18.63
N LEU A 647 22.92 17.82 -18.71
CA LEU A 647 23.59 18.63 -19.73
C LEU A 647 23.32 18.12 -21.15
N ARG A 648 23.25 16.79 -21.34
CA ARG A 648 22.89 16.19 -22.64
C ARG A 648 21.45 16.50 -23.07
N GLN A 649 20.56 16.74 -22.12
CA GLN A 649 19.13 16.96 -22.35
C GLN A 649 18.72 18.44 -22.26
N ALA A 650 19.61 19.34 -21.82
CA ALA A 650 19.28 20.73 -21.50
C ALA A 650 18.70 21.56 -22.66
N ASN A 651 18.85 21.11 -23.91
CA ASN A 651 18.27 21.73 -25.10
C ASN A 651 16.92 21.13 -25.53
N LYS A 652 16.46 20.04 -24.88
CA LYS A 652 15.21 19.34 -25.21
C LYS A 652 13.98 19.96 -24.53
N GLY A 653 14.16 20.68 -23.43
CA GLY A 653 13.08 21.27 -22.64
C GLY A 653 13.51 22.41 -21.72
N ASN A 654 12.58 22.86 -20.89
CA ASN A 654 12.71 24.00 -20.01
C ASN A 654 12.53 23.65 -18.52
N ILE A 655 11.99 22.48 -18.18
CA ILE A 655 11.82 22.02 -16.79
C ILE A 655 12.67 20.78 -16.54
N ILE A 656 13.53 20.84 -15.51
CA ILE A 656 14.33 19.71 -15.02
C ILE A 656 13.60 19.04 -13.87
N LEU A 657 13.38 17.73 -13.96
CA LEU A 657 12.89 16.90 -12.87
C LEU A 657 14.07 16.47 -11.96
N LEU A 658 13.93 16.70 -10.66
CA LEU A 658 14.77 16.17 -9.60
C LEU A 658 13.86 15.69 -8.46
N HIS A 659 14.39 14.92 -7.52
CA HIS A 659 13.61 14.43 -6.38
C HIS A 659 14.16 14.94 -5.06
N ASP A 660 13.28 15.47 -4.20
CA ASP A 660 13.62 15.86 -2.83
C ASP A 660 13.06 14.89 -1.78
N GLY A 661 12.25 13.90 -2.18
CA GLY A 661 11.77 12.78 -1.35
C GLY A 661 11.97 11.40 -1.98
N GLY A 662 11.26 10.39 -1.46
CA GLY A 662 11.21 9.06 -2.09
C GLY A 662 12.41 8.12 -1.87
N GLY A 663 13.41 8.47 -1.05
CA GLY A 663 14.57 7.59 -0.79
C GLY A 663 15.84 8.31 -0.33
N ASP A 664 17.00 7.73 -0.66
CA ASP A 664 18.29 8.40 -0.45
C ASP A 664 18.56 9.42 -1.57
N ARG A 665 18.58 10.71 -1.22
CA ARG A 665 18.85 11.83 -2.15
C ARG A 665 20.22 12.48 -1.95
N SER A 666 21.18 11.73 -1.41
CA SER A 666 22.56 12.20 -1.25
C SER A 666 23.23 12.55 -2.58
N GLN A 667 22.98 11.77 -3.65
CA GLN A 667 23.56 12.01 -4.97
C GLN A 667 22.87 13.18 -5.69
N THR A 668 21.53 13.28 -5.62
CA THR A 668 20.79 14.47 -6.09
C THR A 668 21.31 15.75 -5.45
N LEU A 669 21.47 15.75 -4.12
CA LEU A 669 21.99 16.91 -3.38
C LEU A 669 23.42 17.28 -3.82
N ALA A 670 24.26 16.29 -4.14
CA ALA A 670 25.62 16.52 -4.64
C ALA A 670 25.65 17.01 -6.09
N ALA A 671 24.70 16.58 -6.93
CA ALA A 671 24.57 16.97 -8.33
C ALA A 671 24.01 18.40 -8.49
N LEU A 672 23.03 18.79 -7.68
CA LEU A 672 22.31 20.05 -7.77
C LEU A 672 23.20 21.31 -7.95
N PRO A 673 24.21 21.58 -7.09
CA PRO A 673 25.06 22.76 -7.29
C PRO A 673 25.90 22.68 -8.57
N GLN A 674 26.30 21.48 -9.00
CA GLN A 674 27.08 21.26 -10.23
C GLN A 674 26.21 21.49 -11.47
N ILE A 675 24.96 21.02 -11.47
CA ILE A 675 23.97 21.28 -12.52
C ILE A 675 23.78 22.79 -12.70
N ILE A 676 23.55 23.51 -11.60
CA ILE A 676 23.32 24.96 -11.63
C ILE A 676 24.53 25.71 -12.21
N ASP A 677 25.74 25.37 -11.77
CA ASP A 677 26.96 26.04 -12.22
C ASP A 677 27.27 25.72 -13.69
N ALA A 678 27.10 24.47 -14.11
CA ALA A 678 27.34 24.04 -15.48
C ALA A 678 26.35 24.67 -16.48
N LEU A 679 25.05 24.66 -16.17
CA LEU A 679 24.03 25.29 -17.03
C LEU A 679 24.22 26.80 -17.13
N ARG A 680 24.58 27.49 -16.03
CA ARG A 680 24.95 28.91 -16.10
C ARG A 680 26.17 29.16 -16.98
N ALA A 681 27.17 28.28 -16.94
CA ALA A 681 28.34 28.38 -17.82
C ALA A 681 27.96 28.19 -19.30
N GLU A 682 26.93 27.42 -19.61
CA GLU A 682 26.35 27.26 -20.95
C GLU A 682 25.32 28.35 -21.33
N GLY A 683 25.17 29.39 -20.50
CA GLY A 683 24.35 30.57 -20.75
C GLY A 683 22.87 30.43 -20.37
N TYR A 684 22.47 29.39 -19.63
CA TYR A 684 21.09 29.24 -19.17
C TYR A 684 20.77 30.18 -18.01
N GLN A 685 19.57 30.77 -18.05
CA GLN A 685 18.96 31.54 -16.98
C GLN A 685 17.99 30.66 -16.19
N PHE A 686 18.16 30.61 -14.87
CA PHE A 686 17.20 29.93 -13.99
C PHE A 686 15.98 30.81 -13.70
N VAL A 687 14.79 30.28 -13.92
CA VAL A 687 13.49 30.98 -13.79
C VAL A 687 12.47 30.11 -13.03
N SER A 688 11.36 30.69 -12.57
CA SER A 688 10.25 29.93 -12.00
C SER A 688 9.44 29.24 -13.09
N ALA A 689 8.64 28.23 -12.73
CA ALA A 689 7.77 27.56 -13.71
C ALA A 689 6.72 28.53 -14.25
N SER A 690 6.20 29.45 -13.43
CA SER A 690 5.30 30.51 -13.90
C SER A 690 5.92 31.48 -14.91
N ASP A 691 7.23 31.77 -14.84
CA ASP A 691 7.90 32.70 -15.77
C ASP A 691 7.97 32.12 -17.19
N LEU A 692 8.10 30.80 -17.32
CA LEU A 692 8.09 30.10 -18.62
C LEU A 692 6.79 30.35 -19.40
N ILE A 693 5.67 30.50 -18.69
CA ILE A 693 4.34 30.77 -19.27
C ILE A 693 3.92 32.23 -19.16
N GLY A 694 4.85 33.13 -18.83
CA GLY A 694 4.58 34.58 -18.70
C GLY A 694 3.61 34.94 -17.58
N LYS A 695 3.53 34.12 -16.53
CA LYS A 695 2.72 34.36 -15.33
C LYS A 695 3.60 34.74 -14.15
N THR A 696 2.97 35.31 -13.14
CA THR A 696 3.59 35.54 -11.84
C THR A 696 3.26 34.41 -10.87
N ARG A 697 4.08 34.24 -9.84
CA ARG A 697 3.82 33.30 -8.74
C ARG A 697 2.41 33.44 -8.15
N ALA A 698 1.90 34.67 -7.98
CA ALA A 698 0.56 34.91 -7.42
C ALA A 698 -0.60 34.47 -8.34
N GLN A 699 -0.34 34.26 -9.63
CA GLN A 699 -1.33 33.75 -10.59
C GLN A 699 -1.35 32.22 -10.65
N VAL A 700 -0.26 31.56 -10.25
CA VAL A 700 -0.21 30.08 -10.12
C VAL A 700 -0.41 29.58 -8.68
N MET A 701 -0.16 30.47 -7.70
CA MET A 701 -0.38 30.29 -6.26
C MET A 701 -1.37 31.36 -5.77
N LEU A 702 -2.67 31.12 -5.93
CA LEU A 702 -3.73 32.10 -5.76
C LEU A 702 -3.97 32.40 -4.26
N PRO A 703 -4.00 33.67 -3.83
CA PRO A 703 -4.31 34.00 -2.45
C PRO A 703 -5.78 33.67 -2.12
N LEU A 704 -6.02 33.15 -0.91
CA LEU A 704 -7.37 32.81 -0.45
C LEU A 704 -8.22 34.05 -0.15
N SER A 705 -9.48 34.01 -0.58
CA SER A 705 -10.52 34.95 -0.16
C SER A 705 -10.84 34.83 1.34
N PRO A 706 -11.49 35.83 1.96
CA PRO A 706 -11.81 35.78 3.39
C PRO A 706 -12.65 34.57 3.83
N GLU A 707 -13.54 34.07 2.96
CA GLU A 707 -14.38 32.89 3.22
C GLU A 707 -13.53 31.61 3.18
N GLU A 708 -12.72 31.45 2.15
CA GLU A 708 -11.79 30.32 1.99
C GLU A 708 -10.74 30.29 3.12
N GLN A 709 -10.29 31.44 3.62
CA GLN A 709 -9.40 31.50 4.78
C GLN A 709 -10.03 30.89 6.04
N PHE A 710 -11.36 30.98 6.21
CA PHE A 710 -12.04 30.35 7.34
C PHE A 710 -12.09 28.83 7.17
N GLU A 711 -12.42 28.35 5.96
CA GLU A 711 -12.42 26.92 5.64
C GLU A 711 -11.03 26.30 5.79
N ALA A 712 -10.00 26.95 5.23
CA ALA A 712 -8.61 26.54 5.36
C ALA A 712 -8.16 26.47 6.83
N ARG A 713 -8.65 27.35 7.72
CA ARG A 713 -8.38 27.25 9.17
C ARG A 713 -9.09 26.06 9.82
N ALA A 714 -10.31 25.75 9.41
CA ALA A 714 -11.03 24.58 9.89
C ALA A 714 -10.33 23.28 9.46
N ASP A 715 -9.91 23.19 8.20
CA ASP A 715 -9.11 22.09 7.67
C ASP A 715 -7.79 21.96 8.41
N GLY A 716 -7.07 23.07 8.60
CA GLY A 716 -5.82 23.10 9.35
C GLY A 716 -5.97 22.62 10.80
N PHE A 717 -7.11 22.90 11.44
CA PHE A 717 -7.43 22.36 12.76
C PHE A 717 -7.62 20.84 12.73
N ILE A 718 -8.26 20.30 11.69
CA ILE A 718 -8.48 18.86 11.53
C ILE A 718 -7.16 18.13 11.24
N PHE A 719 -6.36 18.62 10.27
CA PHE A 719 -5.02 18.10 10.01
C PHE A 719 -4.13 18.16 11.26
N GLY A 720 -4.24 19.25 12.03
CA GLY A 720 -3.57 19.40 13.32
C GLY A 720 -4.01 18.35 14.34
N ILE A 721 -5.32 18.10 14.52
CA ILE A 721 -5.83 17.03 15.40
C ILE A 721 -5.23 15.68 15.00
N PHE A 722 -5.23 15.36 13.70
CA PHE A 722 -4.69 14.11 13.21
C PHE A 722 -3.20 13.95 13.54
N GLN A 723 -2.40 15.01 13.36
CA GLN A 723 -0.99 15.01 13.75
C GLN A 723 -0.79 14.85 15.26
N TYR A 724 -1.51 15.62 16.08
CA TYR A 724 -1.41 15.52 17.54
C TYR A 724 -1.84 14.14 18.04
N PHE A 725 -2.88 13.56 17.44
CA PHE A 725 -3.33 12.21 17.75
C PHE A 725 -2.24 11.18 17.43
N ARG A 726 -1.63 11.23 16.23
CA ARG A 726 -0.53 10.33 15.84
C ARG A 726 0.68 10.47 16.76
N PHE A 727 1.08 11.71 17.08
CA PHE A 727 2.19 11.99 17.99
C PHE A 727 1.92 11.48 19.42
N PHE A 728 0.74 11.76 19.95
CA PHE A 728 0.34 11.35 21.30
C PHE A 728 0.26 9.83 21.45
N ILE A 729 -0.22 9.12 20.42
CA ILE A 729 -0.19 7.65 20.39
C ILE A 729 1.24 7.13 20.41
N GLY A 730 2.14 7.72 19.63
CA GLY A 730 3.56 7.36 19.66
C GLY A 730 4.17 7.51 21.07
N ILE A 731 3.88 8.61 21.75
CA ILE A 731 4.31 8.83 23.15
C ILE A 731 3.71 7.80 24.09
N ILE A 732 2.40 7.56 24.02
CA ILE A 732 1.73 6.55 24.85
C ILE A 732 2.36 5.18 24.66
N PHE A 733 2.70 4.83 23.42
CA PHE A 733 3.29 3.53 23.09
C PHE A 733 4.69 3.39 23.69
N VAL A 734 5.57 4.38 23.48
CA VAL A 734 6.93 4.39 24.06
C VAL A 734 6.89 4.41 25.58
N LEU A 735 6.04 5.26 26.17
CA LEU A 735 5.86 5.37 27.62
C LEU A 735 5.30 4.07 28.20
N GLY A 736 4.31 3.46 27.54
CA GLY A 736 3.73 2.18 27.94
C GLY A 736 4.77 1.06 27.94
N ILE A 737 5.57 0.95 26.87
CA ILE A 737 6.67 -0.03 26.79
C ILE A 737 7.67 0.19 27.93
N PHE A 738 8.10 1.44 28.14
CA PHE A 738 9.07 1.77 29.18
C PHE A 738 8.52 1.45 30.58
N LEU A 739 7.28 1.83 30.88
CA LEU A 739 6.64 1.59 32.17
C LEU A 739 6.45 0.10 32.44
N VAL A 740 5.91 -0.66 31.49
CA VAL A 740 5.63 -2.09 31.70
C VAL A 740 6.94 -2.90 31.76
N SER A 741 7.87 -2.64 30.85
CA SER A 741 9.17 -3.35 30.82
C SER A 741 10.00 -2.99 32.05
N GLY A 742 10.07 -1.70 32.40
CA GLY A 742 10.76 -1.23 33.59
C GLY A 742 10.18 -1.83 34.87
N ARG A 743 8.84 -1.86 34.99
CA ARG A 743 8.18 -2.53 36.12
C ARG A 743 8.52 -4.01 36.19
N ALA A 744 8.42 -4.74 35.08
CA ALA A 744 8.72 -6.17 35.05
C ALA A 744 10.14 -6.47 35.54
N VAL A 745 11.13 -5.69 35.08
CA VAL A 745 12.52 -5.80 35.52
C VAL A 745 12.65 -5.49 37.02
N VAL A 746 12.06 -4.40 37.51
CA VAL A 746 12.13 -4.01 38.93
C VAL A 746 11.48 -5.08 39.83
N ILE A 747 10.28 -5.56 39.49
CA ILE A 747 9.59 -6.61 40.25
C ILE A 747 10.39 -7.91 40.22
N GLY A 748 10.90 -8.32 39.07
CA GLY A 748 11.72 -9.54 38.95
C GLY A 748 13.00 -9.47 39.78
N LEU A 749 13.70 -8.32 39.77
CA LEU A 749 14.90 -8.10 40.59
C LEU A 749 14.58 -8.10 42.08
N LEU A 750 13.53 -7.40 42.51
CA LEU A 750 13.12 -7.37 43.92
C LEU A 750 12.69 -8.77 44.41
N ALA A 751 11.90 -9.49 43.61
CA ALA A 751 11.48 -10.85 43.95
C ALA A 751 12.69 -11.80 44.08
N LEU A 752 13.71 -11.66 43.23
CA LEU A 752 14.96 -12.41 43.35
C LEU A 752 15.76 -12.03 44.61
N ILE A 753 15.86 -10.74 44.92
CA ILE A 753 16.52 -10.25 46.14
C ILE A 753 15.85 -10.83 47.38
N GLU A 754 14.52 -10.85 47.44
CA GLU A 754 13.80 -11.41 48.59
C GLU A 754 14.00 -12.92 48.69
N LYS A 755 14.04 -13.64 47.57
CA LYS A 755 14.30 -15.09 47.58
C LYS A 755 15.67 -15.45 48.15
N LEU A 756 16.67 -14.57 47.95
CA LEU A 756 18.02 -14.75 48.48
C LEU A 756 18.16 -14.28 49.94
N ARG A 757 17.14 -13.66 50.51
CA ARG A 757 17.16 -13.14 51.89
C ARG A 757 16.89 -14.28 52.88
N PRO A 758 17.64 -14.38 54.00
CA PRO A 758 17.36 -15.35 55.04
C PRO A 758 16.00 -15.08 55.68
N ASP A 759 15.19 -16.12 55.87
CA ASP A 759 13.96 -16.06 56.64
C ASP A 759 14.25 -15.70 58.11
N ARG A 760 13.50 -14.75 58.65
CA ARG A 760 13.68 -14.20 59.99
C ARG A 760 12.50 -14.45 60.91
N ALA A 761 11.40 -15.02 60.40
CA ALA A 761 10.19 -15.15 61.17
C ALA A 761 10.27 -16.39 62.09
N VAL A 762 10.34 -16.15 63.40
CA VAL A 762 10.43 -17.20 64.42
C VAL A 762 9.13 -17.21 65.23
N MET A 763 8.62 -18.41 65.50
CA MET A 763 7.42 -18.58 66.32
C MET A 763 7.66 -18.08 67.76
N SER A 764 6.73 -17.27 68.27
CA SER A 764 6.70 -16.86 69.68
C SER A 764 6.48 -18.07 70.60
N ASN A 765 7.06 -18.05 71.80
CA ASN A 765 6.82 -19.09 72.81
C ASN A 765 6.27 -18.46 74.11
N PRO A 766 5.00 -18.70 74.50
CA PRO A 766 4.02 -19.55 73.81
C PRO A 766 3.53 -18.96 72.47
N PRO A 767 3.00 -19.79 71.55
CA PRO A 767 2.38 -19.31 70.31
C PRO A 767 1.22 -18.34 70.57
N PRO A 768 0.95 -17.37 69.67
CA PRO A 768 -0.22 -16.51 69.78
C PRO A 768 -1.52 -17.31 69.69
N SER A 769 -2.56 -16.90 70.43
CA SER A 769 -3.89 -17.51 70.30
C SER A 769 -4.53 -17.14 68.96
N VAL A 770 -5.18 -18.11 68.31
CA VAL A 770 -5.69 -17.98 66.93
C VAL A 770 -7.17 -18.32 66.84
N THR A 771 -7.93 -17.47 66.14
CA THR A 771 -9.28 -17.79 65.68
C THR A 771 -9.37 -17.72 64.16
N VAL A 772 -9.84 -18.79 63.54
CA VAL A 772 -10.14 -18.88 62.11
C VAL A 772 -11.58 -18.48 61.87
N LEU A 773 -11.82 -17.56 60.94
CA LEU A 773 -13.12 -17.08 60.51
C LEU A 773 -13.40 -17.55 59.09
N ILE A 774 -14.50 -18.28 58.90
CA ILE A 774 -14.93 -18.81 57.61
C ILE A 774 -16.35 -18.30 57.31
N PRO A 775 -16.50 -17.26 56.46
CA PRO A 775 -17.82 -16.81 56.02
C PRO A 775 -18.30 -17.69 54.86
N ALA A 776 -19.50 -18.26 54.99
CA ALA A 776 -20.09 -19.18 54.01
C ALA A 776 -21.47 -18.69 53.53
N HIS A 777 -21.73 -18.78 52.22
CA HIS A 777 -23.06 -18.55 51.66
C HIS A 777 -23.23 -19.31 50.34
N ASN A 778 -24.04 -20.37 50.38
CA ASN A 778 -24.26 -21.31 49.29
C ASN A 778 -22.99 -22.02 48.79
N GLU A 779 -22.33 -22.77 49.68
CA GLU A 779 -21.05 -23.45 49.46
C GLU A 779 -21.15 -24.97 49.76
N GLU A 780 -22.30 -25.59 49.46
CA GLU A 780 -22.62 -26.98 49.83
C GLU A 780 -21.62 -28.03 49.29
N ASN A 781 -20.90 -27.72 48.20
CA ASN A 781 -19.98 -28.65 47.55
C ASN A 781 -18.58 -28.68 48.20
N VAL A 782 -18.18 -27.62 48.92
CA VAL A 782 -16.79 -27.40 49.32
C VAL A 782 -16.61 -27.15 50.82
N ILE A 783 -17.64 -26.64 51.51
CA ILE A 783 -17.54 -26.18 52.91
C ILE A 783 -17.03 -27.23 53.90
N VAL A 784 -17.41 -28.50 53.70
CA VAL A 784 -16.99 -29.61 54.59
C VAL A 784 -15.50 -29.88 54.46
N GLN A 785 -14.97 -29.87 53.23
CA GLN A 785 -13.54 -30.08 52.95
C GLN A 785 -12.71 -28.92 53.49
N THR A 786 -13.17 -27.69 53.29
CA THR A 786 -12.56 -26.47 53.83
C THR A 786 -12.37 -26.56 55.35
N ILE A 787 -13.43 -26.83 56.11
CA ILE A 787 -13.35 -26.91 57.58
C ILE A 787 -12.49 -28.10 58.01
N ALA A 788 -12.59 -29.25 57.34
CA ALA A 788 -11.74 -30.41 57.63
C ALA A 788 -10.25 -30.09 57.44
N SER A 789 -9.87 -29.35 56.40
CA SER A 789 -8.49 -28.92 56.16
C SER A 789 -7.96 -28.02 57.29
N VAL A 790 -8.80 -27.13 57.81
CA VAL A 790 -8.45 -26.24 58.95
C VAL A 790 -8.26 -27.05 60.23
N LEU A 791 -9.09 -28.06 60.49
CA LEU A 791 -8.99 -28.91 61.68
C LEU A 791 -7.79 -29.85 61.68
N LEU A 792 -7.19 -30.10 60.50
CA LEU A 792 -5.91 -30.82 60.33
C LEU A 792 -4.68 -29.96 60.64
N SER A 793 -4.86 -28.68 60.97
CA SER A 793 -3.76 -27.80 61.33
C SER A 793 -2.96 -28.34 62.51
N ASP A 794 -1.64 -28.18 62.48
CA ASP A 794 -0.71 -28.67 63.50
C ASP A 794 -0.65 -27.80 64.79
N LEU A 795 -1.59 -26.87 64.95
CA LEU A 795 -1.73 -26.01 66.13
C LEU A 795 -2.72 -26.60 67.15
N GLU A 796 -2.27 -26.74 68.40
CA GLU A 796 -3.07 -27.33 69.47
C GLU A 796 -4.20 -26.41 69.98
N ASP A 797 -3.98 -25.09 70.02
CA ASP A 797 -4.96 -24.08 70.50
C ASP A 797 -5.52 -23.27 69.32
N LEU A 798 -6.47 -23.89 68.59
CA LEU A 798 -7.13 -23.31 67.41
C LEU A 798 -8.65 -23.31 67.60
N ARG A 799 -9.27 -22.14 67.40
CA ARG A 799 -10.74 -21.99 67.35
C ARG A 799 -11.18 -21.68 65.93
N VAL A 800 -12.27 -22.30 65.48
CA VAL A 800 -12.85 -22.08 64.15
C VAL A 800 -14.26 -21.53 64.34
N ILE A 801 -14.55 -20.39 63.72
CA ILE A 801 -15.89 -19.78 63.68
C ILE A 801 -16.35 -19.75 62.23
N VAL A 802 -17.45 -20.42 61.95
CA VAL A 802 -18.07 -20.47 60.63
C VAL A 802 -19.36 -19.66 60.68
N VAL A 803 -19.52 -18.72 59.76
CA VAL A 803 -20.73 -17.90 59.66
C VAL A 803 -21.48 -18.26 58.39
N ASP A 804 -22.60 -18.96 58.53
CA ASP A 804 -23.56 -19.18 57.45
C ASP A 804 -24.42 -17.92 57.27
N ASP A 805 -24.11 -17.14 56.24
CA ASP A 805 -24.74 -15.86 55.92
C ASP A 805 -26.05 -16.04 55.14
N GLY A 806 -26.93 -16.90 55.65
CA GLY A 806 -28.28 -17.11 55.12
C GLY A 806 -28.31 -17.91 53.83
N SER A 807 -27.59 -19.04 53.79
CA SER A 807 -27.56 -19.94 52.63
C SER A 807 -28.95 -20.46 52.27
N ALA A 808 -29.21 -20.58 50.97
CA ALA A 808 -30.43 -21.12 50.38
C ALA A 808 -30.28 -22.57 49.88
N ASP A 809 -29.07 -23.12 49.94
CA ASP A 809 -28.74 -24.52 49.62
C ASP A 809 -28.48 -25.34 50.90
N LYS A 810 -27.87 -26.52 50.79
CA LYS A 810 -27.62 -27.40 51.95
C LYS A 810 -26.43 -26.99 52.82
N THR A 811 -25.81 -25.83 52.61
CA THR A 811 -24.63 -25.40 53.37
C THR A 811 -24.88 -25.43 54.88
N GLY A 812 -25.97 -24.83 55.34
CA GLY A 812 -26.31 -24.80 56.78
C GLY A 812 -26.55 -26.20 57.35
N GLU A 813 -27.28 -27.05 56.63
CA GLU A 813 -27.53 -28.44 57.03
C GLU A 813 -26.23 -29.26 57.14
N LEU A 814 -25.30 -29.07 56.20
CA LEU A 814 -24.01 -29.76 56.19
C LEU A 814 -23.09 -29.29 57.32
N LEU A 815 -23.12 -28.00 57.67
CA LEU A 815 -22.38 -27.47 58.80
C LEU A 815 -22.82 -28.12 60.11
N ASP A 816 -24.14 -28.12 60.36
CA ASP A 816 -24.71 -28.72 61.57
C ASP A 816 -24.46 -30.24 61.63
N ALA A 817 -24.64 -30.95 60.52
CA ALA A 817 -24.49 -32.39 60.46
C ALA A 817 -23.05 -32.87 60.72
N ASN A 818 -22.04 -32.12 60.30
CA ASN A 818 -20.64 -32.55 60.37
C ASN A 818 -19.87 -31.94 61.55
N PHE A 819 -20.22 -30.73 62.01
CA PHE A 819 -19.36 -29.96 62.93
C PHE A 819 -20.04 -29.44 64.20
N SER A 820 -21.36 -29.63 64.39
CA SER A 820 -22.05 -29.18 65.62
C SER A 820 -21.53 -29.84 66.92
N HIS A 821 -20.85 -30.99 66.81
CA HIS A 821 -20.25 -31.71 67.93
C HIS A 821 -18.73 -31.54 68.05
N GLU A 822 -18.08 -30.80 67.14
CA GLU A 822 -16.63 -30.54 67.20
C GLU A 822 -16.38 -29.33 68.13
N PRO A 823 -15.72 -29.52 69.30
CA PRO A 823 -15.57 -28.45 70.29
C PRO A 823 -14.73 -27.26 69.82
N ARG A 824 -13.91 -27.43 68.78
CA ARG A 824 -13.14 -26.33 68.18
C ARG A 824 -13.96 -25.47 67.22
N VAL A 825 -15.11 -25.95 66.73
CA VAL A 825 -15.92 -25.28 65.70
C VAL A 825 -17.16 -24.63 66.30
N HIS A 826 -17.38 -23.35 65.98
CA HIS A 826 -18.57 -22.59 66.37
C HIS A 826 -19.31 -22.13 65.11
N ILE A 827 -20.57 -22.51 64.97
CA ILE A 827 -21.39 -22.19 63.80
C ILE A 827 -22.36 -21.06 64.15
N ILE A 828 -22.44 -20.04 63.28
CA ILE A 828 -23.37 -18.92 63.39
C ILE A 828 -24.24 -18.88 62.14
N HIS A 829 -25.55 -19.08 62.29
CA HIS A 829 -26.51 -18.84 61.20
C HIS A 829 -27.09 -17.43 61.32
N GLN A 830 -27.03 -16.66 60.24
CA GLN A 830 -27.60 -15.32 60.16
C GLN A 830 -28.42 -15.10 58.88
N VAL A 831 -29.15 -13.98 58.81
CA VAL A 831 -29.78 -13.55 57.56
C VAL A 831 -28.70 -12.95 56.65
N ASN A 832 -28.75 -13.25 55.36
CA ASN A 832 -27.79 -12.76 54.36
C ASN A 832 -27.60 -11.24 54.45
N ARG A 833 -26.37 -10.83 54.79
CA ARG A 833 -25.96 -9.43 54.94
C ARG A 833 -24.62 -9.12 54.26
N GLY A 834 -24.00 -10.09 53.59
CA GLY A 834 -22.72 -9.91 52.91
C GLY A 834 -21.52 -10.39 53.75
N LYS A 835 -20.41 -10.69 53.05
CA LYS A 835 -19.18 -11.26 53.62
C LYS A 835 -18.59 -10.40 54.72
N ALA A 836 -18.43 -9.11 54.45
CA ALA A 836 -17.90 -8.14 55.41
C ALA A 836 -18.77 -8.06 56.68
N ALA A 837 -20.10 -8.18 56.54
CA ALA A 837 -21.02 -8.17 57.67
C ALA A 837 -20.94 -9.48 58.48
N ALA A 838 -20.83 -10.63 57.80
CA ALA A 838 -20.61 -11.93 58.44
C ALA A 838 -19.29 -11.97 59.24
N LEU A 839 -18.18 -11.50 58.64
CA LEU A 839 -16.88 -11.40 59.30
C LEU A 839 -16.92 -10.42 60.49
N SER A 840 -17.58 -9.27 60.35
CA SER A 840 -17.75 -8.31 61.44
C SER A 840 -18.58 -8.86 62.59
N HIS A 841 -19.65 -9.61 62.27
CA HIS A 841 -20.50 -10.23 63.27
C HIS A 841 -19.71 -11.25 64.10
N ALA A 842 -18.95 -12.13 63.44
CA ALA A 842 -18.04 -13.06 64.12
C ALA A 842 -17.01 -12.34 65.01
N MET A 843 -16.37 -11.29 64.47
CA MET A 843 -15.40 -10.48 65.22
C MET A 843 -15.99 -9.85 66.49
N SER A 844 -17.23 -9.37 66.43
CA SER A 844 -17.87 -8.65 67.54
C SER A 844 -18.35 -9.54 68.69
N LEU A 845 -18.67 -10.81 68.42
CA LEU A 845 -19.35 -11.67 69.38
C LEU A 845 -18.44 -12.71 70.06
N LEU A 846 -17.44 -13.25 69.36
CA LEU A 846 -16.82 -14.52 69.76
C LEU A 846 -15.29 -14.58 69.61
N VAL A 847 -14.64 -13.51 69.14
CA VAL A 847 -13.18 -13.48 68.98
C VAL A 847 -12.53 -12.80 70.20
N ASP A 848 -11.91 -13.57 71.07
CA ASP A 848 -11.11 -13.12 72.24
C ASP A 848 -9.59 -13.30 72.04
N THR A 849 -9.18 -13.84 70.89
CA THR A 849 -7.79 -14.18 70.54
C THR A 849 -6.98 -12.98 70.02
N GLU A 850 -5.65 -13.13 70.02
CA GLU A 850 -4.73 -12.08 69.53
C GLU A 850 -4.71 -11.99 67.99
N ILE A 851 -4.71 -13.14 67.33
CA ILE A 851 -4.59 -13.27 65.88
C ILE A 851 -5.86 -13.88 65.29
N VAL A 852 -6.32 -13.28 64.20
CA VAL A 852 -7.51 -13.69 63.45
C VAL A 852 -7.07 -14.14 62.07
N VAL A 853 -7.45 -15.35 61.67
CA VAL A 853 -7.17 -15.88 60.34
C VAL A 853 -8.48 -15.93 59.56
N THR A 854 -8.52 -15.35 58.37
CA THR A 854 -9.67 -15.42 57.47
C THR A 854 -9.39 -16.44 56.37
N ILE A 855 -10.33 -17.35 56.15
CA ILE A 855 -10.28 -18.38 55.10
C ILE A 855 -11.62 -18.36 54.36
N ASP A 856 -11.58 -18.38 53.03
CA ASP A 856 -12.79 -18.45 52.22
C ASP A 856 -13.38 -19.87 52.27
N ALA A 857 -14.71 -19.99 52.17
CA ALA A 857 -15.44 -21.24 52.31
C ALA A 857 -15.10 -22.32 51.24
N ASP A 858 -14.41 -21.93 50.16
CA ASP A 858 -13.97 -22.76 49.03
C ASP A 858 -12.46 -23.00 49.00
N THR A 859 -11.78 -22.83 50.14
CA THR A 859 -10.32 -22.88 50.23
C THR A 859 -9.84 -23.96 51.20
N GLU A 860 -9.06 -24.91 50.69
CA GLU A 860 -8.35 -25.90 51.49
C GLU A 860 -6.95 -25.40 51.86
N ILE A 861 -6.45 -25.69 53.05
CA ILE A 861 -5.12 -25.25 53.50
C ILE A 861 -4.19 -26.43 53.82
N GLU A 862 -2.88 -26.23 53.66
CA GLU A 862 -1.88 -27.21 54.14
C GLU A 862 -1.83 -27.25 55.68
N PRO A 863 -1.51 -28.39 56.31
CA PRO A 863 -1.51 -28.55 57.77
C PRO A 863 -0.64 -27.54 58.55
N ASP A 864 0.46 -27.08 57.95
CA ASP A 864 1.41 -26.11 58.51
C ASP A 864 1.10 -24.66 58.12
N ALA A 865 0.07 -24.41 57.30
CA ALA A 865 -0.19 -23.09 56.73
C ALA A 865 -0.46 -22.01 57.80
N ILE A 866 -1.29 -22.32 58.81
CA ILE A 866 -1.61 -21.37 59.88
C ILE A 866 -0.37 -21.08 60.73
N ARG A 867 0.43 -22.11 61.04
CA ARG A 867 1.71 -21.97 61.76
C ARG A 867 2.66 -21.02 61.02
N ASN A 868 2.79 -21.20 59.71
CA ASN A 868 3.64 -20.38 58.84
C ASN A 868 3.16 -18.93 58.77
N LEU A 869 1.86 -18.65 58.87
CA LEU A 869 1.37 -17.28 58.97
C LEU A 869 1.71 -16.64 60.32
N ILE A 870 1.44 -17.34 61.42
CA ILE A 870 1.45 -16.70 62.74
C ILE A 870 2.85 -16.40 63.28
N ARG A 871 3.89 -17.09 62.78
CA ARG A 871 5.30 -16.86 63.18
C ARG A 871 5.78 -15.41 62.91
N HIS A 872 5.16 -14.72 61.96
CA HIS A 872 5.50 -13.33 61.63
C HIS A 872 5.02 -12.31 62.67
N PHE A 873 4.02 -12.65 63.50
CA PHE A 873 3.53 -11.74 64.55
C PHE A 873 4.44 -11.62 65.77
N SER A 874 5.56 -12.36 65.78
CA SER A 874 6.68 -12.10 66.72
C SER A 874 7.24 -10.68 66.55
N ASP A 875 7.13 -10.10 65.36
CA ASP A 875 7.36 -8.67 65.12
C ASP A 875 6.10 -7.87 65.52
N PRO A 876 6.17 -6.98 66.55
CA PRO A 876 5.04 -6.20 67.00
C PRO A 876 4.56 -5.16 65.95
N GLN A 877 5.34 -4.86 64.91
CA GLN A 877 4.94 -3.96 63.83
C GLN A 877 4.09 -4.65 62.75
N VAL A 878 4.07 -5.99 62.72
CA VAL A 878 3.27 -6.76 61.76
C VAL A 878 1.81 -6.72 62.19
N GLY A 879 0.98 -6.11 61.33
CA GLY A 879 -0.47 -6.03 61.49
C GLY A 879 -1.23 -7.09 60.70
N ALA A 880 -0.66 -7.60 59.61
CA ALA A 880 -1.25 -8.67 58.80
C ALA A 880 -0.19 -9.47 58.04
N VAL A 881 -0.55 -10.70 57.66
CA VAL A 881 0.30 -11.63 56.90
C VAL A 881 -0.55 -12.29 55.81
N ALA A 882 -0.07 -12.23 54.57
CA ALA A 882 -0.70 -12.87 53.42
C ALA A 882 -0.08 -14.25 53.16
N GLY A 883 -0.92 -15.26 52.95
CA GLY A 883 -0.48 -16.59 52.50
C GLY A 883 -0.36 -16.72 50.97
N ASN A 884 0.24 -17.83 50.56
CA ASN A 884 0.40 -18.28 49.19
C ASN A 884 -0.84 -19.05 48.72
N VAL A 885 -1.71 -18.38 47.94
CA VAL A 885 -2.93 -19.01 47.41
C VAL A 885 -2.63 -19.59 46.03
N LYS A 886 -3.05 -20.83 45.80
CA LYS A 886 -2.85 -21.61 44.57
C LYS A 886 -4.18 -22.14 44.04
N VAL A 887 -4.26 -22.34 42.73
CA VAL A 887 -5.46 -22.91 42.08
C VAL A 887 -5.40 -24.44 42.16
N GLY A 888 -6.43 -25.08 42.70
CA GLY A 888 -6.53 -26.55 42.79
C GLY A 888 -7.04 -27.22 41.51
N ASN A 889 -8.08 -26.68 40.89
CA ASN A 889 -8.80 -27.29 39.76
C ASN A 889 -8.20 -26.94 38.37
N ARG A 890 -6.98 -27.39 38.08
CA ARG A 890 -6.21 -27.02 36.86
C ARG A 890 -6.57 -27.83 35.59
N SER A 891 -7.80 -28.31 35.46
CA SER A 891 -8.23 -29.23 34.38
C SER A 891 -8.56 -28.55 33.04
N ARG A 892 -8.81 -27.23 33.01
CA ARG A 892 -9.24 -26.47 31.82
C ARG A 892 -8.27 -25.34 31.50
N TRP A 893 -8.28 -24.85 30.24
CA TRP A 893 -7.45 -23.70 29.83
C TRP A 893 -7.68 -22.45 30.70
N LEU A 894 -8.93 -22.15 31.06
CA LEU A 894 -9.26 -20.98 31.87
C LEU A 894 -8.66 -21.05 33.29
N THR A 895 -8.77 -22.22 33.93
CA THR A 895 -8.22 -22.45 35.27
C THR A 895 -6.69 -22.53 35.25
N ARG A 896 -6.09 -23.03 34.17
CA ARG A 896 -4.64 -22.96 33.93
C ARG A 896 -4.13 -21.53 33.73
N TRP A 897 -4.84 -20.68 32.97
CA TRP A 897 -4.48 -19.26 32.84
C TRP A 897 -4.62 -18.49 34.15
N GLN A 898 -5.60 -18.84 34.98
CA GLN A 898 -5.71 -18.26 36.32
C GLN A 898 -4.59 -18.72 37.25
N ALA A 899 -4.20 -20.00 37.19
CA ALA A 899 -3.02 -20.49 37.92
C ALA A 899 -1.75 -19.75 37.48
N LEU A 900 -1.58 -19.54 36.18
CA LEU A 900 -0.48 -18.75 35.61
C LEU A 900 -0.48 -17.30 36.14
N GLU A 901 -1.63 -16.64 36.20
CA GLU A 901 -1.75 -15.29 36.79
C GLU A 901 -1.39 -15.28 38.29
N TYR A 902 -1.80 -16.29 39.07
CA TYR A 902 -1.46 -16.36 40.49
C TYR A 902 0.06 -16.45 40.70
N ILE A 903 0.74 -17.28 39.90
CA ILE A 903 2.20 -17.43 39.96
C ILE A 903 2.90 -16.13 39.52
N THR A 904 2.53 -15.61 38.35
CA THR A 904 3.25 -14.51 37.66
C THR A 904 2.94 -13.13 38.19
N SER A 905 1.71 -12.89 38.64
CA SER A 905 1.24 -11.58 39.06
C SER A 905 1.03 -11.53 40.57
N GLN A 906 0.36 -12.50 41.19
CA GLN A 906 0.07 -12.38 42.63
C GLN A 906 1.26 -12.73 43.51
N ASN A 907 1.90 -13.88 43.31
CA ASN A 907 2.96 -14.36 44.19
C ASN A 907 4.26 -13.58 43.99
N MET A 908 4.66 -13.39 42.74
CA MET A 908 5.87 -12.63 42.41
C MET A 908 5.77 -11.17 42.88
N GLU A 909 4.62 -10.50 42.69
CA GLU A 909 4.45 -9.12 43.15
C GLU A 909 4.41 -9.03 44.67
N LYS A 910 3.71 -9.94 45.37
CA LYS A 910 3.68 -9.94 46.85
C LYS A 910 5.07 -10.13 47.43
N ARG A 911 5.89 -11.01 46.85
CA ARG A 911 7.29 -11.19 47.24
C ARG A 911 8.10 -9.90 47.08
N ALA A 912 7.98 -9.23 45.94
CA ALA A 912 8.65 -7.95 45.70
C ALA A 912 8.11 -6.83 46.62
N PHE A 913 6.82 -6.85 46.94
CA PHE A 913 6.16 -5.81 47.72
C PHE A 913 6.32 -5.98 49.24
N ASP A 914 6.59 -7.19 49.75
CA ASP A 914 6.96 -7.38 51.16
C ASP A 914 8.28 -6.65 51.48
N LEU A 915 9.29 -6.79 50.61
CA LEU A 915 10.57 -6.06 50.71
C LEU A 915 10.39 -4.55 50.90
N LEU A 916 9.43 -3.97 50.18
CA LEU A 916 9.14 -2.54 50.18
C LEU A 916 8.03 -2.16 51.18
N ASN A 917 7.48 -3.13 51.91
CA ASN A 917 6.33 -2.95 52.79
C ASN A 917 5.15 -2.26 52.07
N CYS A 918 4.80 -2.71 50.86
CA CYS A 918 3.77 -2.09 50.02
C CYS A 918 2.71 -3.08 49.50
N ILE A 919 2.48 -4.18 50.21
CA ILE A 919 1.37 -5.09 49.94
C ILE A 919 0.04 -4.36 50.16
N THR A 920 -0.85 -4.42 49.18
CA THR A 920 -2.15 -3.73 49.18
C THR A 920 -3.34 -4.66 49.31
N VAL A 921 -3.13 -5.98 49.22
CA VAL A 921 -4.18 -6.99 49.37
C VAL A 921 -3.61 -8.22 50.09
N VAL A 922 -4.12 -8.48 51.29
CA VAL A 922 -4.04 -9.78 51.94
C VAL A 922 -5.26 -10.57 51.48
N PRO A 923 -5.11 -11.71 50.80
CA PRO A 923 -6.25 -12.41 50.20
C PRO A 923 -7.17 -13.00 51.27
N GLY A 924 -8.49 -12.88 51.07
CA GLY A 924 -9.50 -13.50 51.95
C GLY A 924 -9.38 -15.04 52.06
N ALA A 925 -8.85 -15.70 51.04
CA ALA A 925 -8.64 -17.15 51.01
C ALA A 925 -7.62 -17.66 52.06
N LEU A 926 -6.58 -16.87 52.37
CA LEU A 926 -5.61 -17.20 53.42
C LEU A 926 -4.90 -15.93 53.91
N GLY A 927 -5.47 -15.31 54.95
CA GLY A 927 -4.94 -14.08 55.54
C GLY A 927 -4.96 -14.12 57.05
N ALA A 928 -3.85 -13.75 57.70
CA ALA A 928 -3.78 -13.59 59.15
C ALA A 928 -3.69 -12.12 59.54
N TRP A 929 -4.34 -11.74 60.62
CA TRP A 929 -4.54 -10.35 61.02
C TRP A 929 -4.38 -10.21 62.53
N ARG A 930 -3.65 -9.18 62.97
CA ARG A 930 -3.60 -8.82 64.38
C ARG A 930 -4.91 -8.12 64.75
N LYS A 931 -5.64 -8.63 65.74
CA LYS A 931 -6.94 -8.07 66.15
C LYS A 931 -6.88 -6.56 66.43
N LYS A 932 -5.85 -6.10 67.14
CA LYS A 932 -5.60 -4.67 67.41
C LYS A 932 -5.47 -3.82 66.15
N ALA A 933 -4.91 -4.36 65.07
CA ALA A 933 -4.77 -3.64 63.81
C ALA A 933 -6.13 -3.49 63.11
N ILE A 934 -6.97 -4.53 63.15
CA ILE A 934 -8.35 -4.49 62.63
C ILE A 934 -9.18 -3.45 63.39
N GLU A 935 -9.11 -3.46 64.73
CA GLU A 935 -9.82 -2.51 65.58
C GLU A 935 -9.35 -1.07 65.34
N ALA A 936 -8.03 -0.85 65.21
CA ALA A 936 -7.47 0.47 64.90
C ALA A 936 -7.89 0.99 63.51
N ALA A 937 -8.09 0.09 62.54
CA ALA A 937 -8.58 0.42 61.20
C ALA A 937 -10.09 0.74 61.15
N GLY A 938 -10.81 0.57 62.27
CA GLY A 938 -12.25 0.80 62.36
C GLY A 938 -13.11 -0.44 62.10
N GLY A 939 -12.53 -1.64 62.14
CA GLY A 939 -13.22 -2.91 61.89
C GLY A 939 -13.27 -3.29 60.41
N ILE A 940 -13.97 -4.39 60.11
CA ILE A 940 -14.18 -4.88 58.74
C ILE A 940 -15.40 -4.17 58.15
N THR A 941 -15.20 -3.19 57.27
CA THR A 941 -16.32 -2.37 56.76
C THR A 941 -16.99 -2.97 55.52
N ALA A 942 -18.29 -2.72 55.35
CA ALA A 942 -19.04 -3.07 54.15
C ALA A 942 -19.02 -1.95 53.07
N ASP A 943 -18.08 -1.00 53.19
CA ASP A 943 -17.96 0.14 52.27
C ASP A 943 -17.56 -0.28 50.84
N THR A 944 -16.89 -1.43 50.72
CA THR A 944 -16.32 -1.96 49.47
C THR A 944 -16.66 -3.43 49.31
N VAL A 945 -16.74 -3.93 48.07
CA VAL A 945 -17.01 -5.36 47.79
C VAL A 945 -15.81 -6.28 47.97
N ALA A 946 -14.61 -5.71 48.16
CA ALA A 946 -13.36 -6.40 48.46
C ALA A 946 -12.85 -5.89 49.82
N GLU A 947 -13.46 -6.41 50.89
CA GLU A 947 -13.20 -6.01 52.28
C GLU A 947 -11.74 -6.24 52.70
N ASP A 948 -11.11 -7.25 52.11
CA ASP A 948 -9.75 -7.69 52.35
C ASP A 948 -8.72 -6.66 51.83
N ALA A 949 -8.92 -6.17 50.61
CA ALA A 949 -8.13 -5.09 50.01
C ALA A 949 -8.30 -3.75 50.76
N ASP A 950 -9.54 -3.39 51.12
CA ASP A 950 -9.81 -2.16 51.89
C ASP A 950 -9.15 -2.20 53.28
N LEU A 951 -9.30 -3.31 54.01
CA LEU A 951 -8.70 -3.49 55.33
C LEU A 951 -7.16 -3.46 55.26
N THR A 952 -6.57 -4.10 54.24
CA THR A 952 -5.12 -4.09 54.03
C THR A 952 -4.60 -2.65 53.88
N ILE A 953 -5.23 -1.85 53.03
CA ILE A 953 -4.83 -0.45 52.80
C ILE A 953 -5.07 0.39 54.05
N ALA A 954 -6.17 0.19 54.76
CA ALA A 954 -6.48 0.91 56.01
C ALA A 954 -5.44 0.64 57.11
N ILE A 955 -5.03 -0.62 57.29
CA ILE A 955 -3.98 -1.02 58.25
C ILE A 955 -2.62 -0.43 57.85
N ARG A 956 -2.25 -0.49 56.56
CA ARG A 956 -1.02 0.15 56.05
C ARG A 956 -1.02 1.66 56.25
N ARG A 957 -2.17 2.32 56.05
CA ARG A 957 -2.34 3.76 56.25
C ARG A 957 -2.08 4.19 57.70
N LEU A 958 -2.30 3.29 58.66
CA LEU A 958 -1.99 3.49 60.08
C LEU A 958 -0.53 3.18 60.46
N GLY A 959 0.28 2.69 59.51
CA GLY A 959 1.71 2.44 59.70
C GLY A 959 2.10 0.99 60.01
N TRP A 960 1.13 0.09 60.21
CA TRP A 960 1.40 -1.34 60.42
C TRP A 960 2.04 -2.00 59.20
N ARG A 961 2.99 -2.91 59.39
CA ARG A 961 3.58 -3.71 58.31
C ARG A 961 2.65 -4.85 57.90
N VAL A 962 2.63 -5.13 56.61
CA VAL A 962 1.98 -6.32 56.03
C VAL A 962 3.06 -7.21 55.45
N SER A 963 3.11 -8.46 55.87
CA SER A 963 4.13 -9.45 55.46
C SER A 963 3.53 -10.47 54.49
N TYR A 964 4.36 -11.20 53.75
CA TYR A 964 3.95 -12.33 52.92
C TYR A 964 4.72 -13.59 53.31
N ASP A 965 4.03 -14.73 53.41
CA ASP A 965 4.66 -16.03 53.66
C ASP A 965 4.42 -16.97 52.46
N GLU A 966 5.51 -17.42 51.84
CA GLU A 966 5.46 -18.29 50.66
C GLU A 966 5.13 -19.76 50.99
N GLU A 967 5.39 -20.18 52.23
CA GLU A 967 5.22 -21.56 52.71
C GLU A 967 3.80 -21.79 53.24
N ALA A 968 3.12 -20.75 53.71
CA ALA A 968 1.71 -20.78 54.07
C ALA A 968 0.81 -20.99 52.84
N THR A 969 0.58 -22.25 52.45
CA THR A 969 -0.09 -22.60 51.19
C THR A 969 -1.58 -22.89 51.37
N ALA A 970 -2.41 -22.36 50.45
CA ALA A 970 -3.83 -22.63 50.33
C ALA A 970 -4.22 -22.98 48.89
N TRP A 971 -5.19 -23.87 48.71
CA TRP A 971 -5.72 -24.33 47.43
C TRP A 971 -7.19 -23.89 47.29
N THR A 972 -7.49 -23.08 46.28
CA THR A 972 -8.83 -22.55 45.99
C THR A 972 -9.34 -23.02 44.63
N GLU A 973 -10.66 -23.05 44.46
CA GLU A 973 -11.29 -23.35 43.17
C GLU A 973 -11.36 -22.12 42.24
N ALA A 974 -10.78 -22.24 41.05
CA ALA A 974 -10.88 -21.24 39.99
C ALA A 974 -12.15 -21.45 39.14
N PRO A 975 -12.78 -20.36 38.65
CA PRO A 975 -13.87 -20.43 37.67
C PRO A 975 -13.57 -21.27 36.43
N GLU A 976 -14.45 -22.23 36.11
CA GLU A 976 -14.32 -23.09 34.93
C GLU A 976 -14.87 -22.47 33.63
N THR A 977 -15.69 -21.41 33.75
CA THR A 977 -16.34 -20.75 32.60
C THR A 977 -16.04 -19.25 32.56
N ALA A 978 -16.03 -18.66 31.35
CA ALA A 978 -15.78 -17.23 31.17
C ALA A 978 -16.79 -16.35 31.93
N GLY A 979 -18.06 -16.78 32.01
CA GLY A 979 -19.09 -16.05 32.75
C GLY A 979 -18.84 -16.01 34.26
N GLN A 980 -18.41 -17.14 34.85
CA GLN A 980 -18.00 -17.20 36.26
C GLN A 980 -16.75 -16.34 36.51
N LEU A 981 -15.74 -16.42 35.62
CA LEU A 981 -14.52 -15.62 35.72
C LEU A 981 -14.82 -14.12 35.65
N ILE A 982 -15.66 -13.67 34.71
CA ILE A 982 -16.05 -12.26 34.59
C ILE A 982 -16.70 -11.76 35.88
N ARG A 983 -17.56 -12.56 36.53
CA ARG A 983 -18.21 -12.16 37.81
C ARG A 983 -17.18 -12.04 38.93
N GLN A 984 -16.29 -13.01 39.06
CA GLN A 984 -15.21 -13.00 40.06
C GLN A 984 -14.30 -11.77 39.85
N ARG A 985 -13.80 -11.58 38.63
CA ARG A 985 -12.88 -10.48 38.30
C ARG A 985 -13.52 -9.11 38.35
N PHE A 986 -14.81 -9.02 38.02
CA PHE A 986 -15.57 -7.78 38.20
C PHE A 986 -15.60 -7.37 39.68
N ARG A 987 -15.86 -8.30 40.61
CA ARG A 987 -15.80 -8.00 42.06
C ARG A 987 -14.41 -7.49 42.45
N TRP A 988 -13.35 -8.17 42.04
CA TRP A 988 -11.99 -7.82 42.44
C TRP A 988 -11.55 -6.47 41.86
N THR A 989 -11.81 -6.25 40.57
CA THR A 989 -11.46 -5.00 39.88
C THR A 989 -12.28 -3.83 40.41
N PHE A 990 -13.58 -4.03 40.63
CA PHE A 990 -14.46 -3.02 41.20
C PHE A 990 -14.11 -2.70 42.66
N GLY A 991 -13.84 -3.72 43.47
CA GLY A 991 -13.39 -3.58 44.85
C GLY A 991 -12.06 -2.84 44.95
N THR A 992 -11.08 -3.20 44.09
CA THR A 992 -9.80 -2.48 44.00
C THR A 992 -10.02 -1.00 43.65
N LEU A 993 -10.92 -0.70 42.70
CA LEU A 993 -11.28 0.67 42.34
C LEU A 993 -11.95 1.42 43.51
N GLN A 994 -12.82 0.76 44.28
CA GLN A 994 -13.45 1.33 45.47
C GLN A 994 -12.42 1.62 46.57
N SER A 995 -11.53 0.66 46.87
CA SER A 995 -10.48 0.82 47.89
C SER A 995 -9.47 1.89 47.49
N PHE A 996 -9.06 1.92 46.22
CA PHE A 996 -8.22 3.00 45.68
C PHE A 996 -8.90 4.37 45.84
N TRP A 997 -10.20 4.47 45.53
CA TRP A 997 -10.96 5.73 45.68
C TRP A 997 -11.10 6.15 47.15
N LYS A 998 -11.44 5.22 48.04
CA LYS A 998 -11.61 5.46 49.49
C LYS A 998 -10.33 5.97 50.13
N HIS A 999 -9.16 5.48 49.69
CA HIS A 999 -7.85 5.86 50.22
C HIS A 999 -7.04 6.78 49.29
N GLY A 1000 -7.67 7.34 48.26
CA GLY A 1000 -7.00 8.12 47.22
C GLY A 1000 -6.35 9.41 47.75
N ASP A 1001 -6.78 9.89 48.91
CA ASP A 1001 -6.16 11.02 49.61
C ASP A 1001 -4.75 10.71 50.16
N THR A 1002 -4.28 9.47 50.03
CA THR A 1002 -2.91 9.08 50.41
C THR A 1002 -1.95 9.02 49.21
N LEU A 1003 -2.46 9.11 47.97
CA LEU A 1003 -1.70 9.04 46.73
C LEU A 1003 -0.62 10.14 46.65
N LEU A 1004 0.62 9.75 46.35
CA LEU A 1004 1.80 10.62 46.22
C LEU A 1004 2.12 11.49 47.45
N ARG A 1005 1.66 11.08 48.65
CA ARG A 1005 1.94 11.80 49.89
C ARG A 1005 3.07 11.12 50.69
N PRO A 1006 4.23 11.80 50.90
CA PRO A 1006 5.38 11.23 51.62
C PRO A 1006 5.09 10.71 53.03
N LYS A 1007 4.13 11.33 53.73
CA LYS A 1007 3.78 10.96 55.10
C LYS A 1007 3.26 9.52 55.27
N TYR A 1008 2.80 8.88 54.19
CA TYR A 1008 2.33 7.49 54.21
C TYR A 1008 3.37 6.49 53.67
N GLY A 1009 4.64 6.92 53.51
CA GLY A 1009 5.74 6.06 53.09
C GLY A 1009 5.50 5.39 51.73
N THR A 1010 5.82 4.10 51.65
CA THR A 1010 5.73 3.29 50.42
C THR A 1010 4.29 3.03 49.97
N LEU A 1011 3.30 3.13 50.86
CA LEU A 1011 1.88 3.07 50.47
C LEU A 1011 1.52 4.20 49.50
N GLY A 1012 1.93 5.43 49.83
CA GLY A 1012 1.60 6.63 49.06
C GLY A 1012 2.43 6.80 47.78
N TRP A 1013 3.72 6.44 47.81
CA TRP A 1013 4.64 6.66 46.68
C TRP A 1013 4.89 5.46 45.77
N ILE A 1014 4.59 4.23 46.22
CA ILE A 1014 4.84 3.01 45.44
C ILE A 1014 3.52 2.26 45.20
N ALA A 1015 2.82 1.89 46.28
CA ALA A 1015 1.68 0.98 46.18
C ALA A 1015 0.48 1.58 45.42
N LEU A 1016 0.01 2.77 45.82
CA LEU A 1016 -1.12 3.41 45.15
C LEU A 1016 -0.79 3.90 43.73
N PRO A 1017 0.38 4.49 43.43
CA PRO A 1017 0.78 4.76 42.07
C PRO A 1017 0.84 3.50 41.19
N ASN A 1018 1.32 2.37 41.73
CA ASN A 1018 1.31 1.09 41.01
C ASN A 1018 -0.11 0.63 40.67
N ILE A 1019 -1.06 0.68 41.63
CA ILE A 1019 -2.47 0.37 41.35
C ILE A 1019 -3.02 1.31 40.27
N PHE A 1020 -2.80 2.61 40.41
CA PHE A 1020 -3.31 3.61 39.48
C PHE A 1020 -2.80 3.40 38.06
N VAL A 1021 -1.49 3.27 37.88
CA VAL A 1021 -0.86 3.17 36.56
C VAL A 1021 -1.09 1.81 35.93
N PHE A 1022 -0.79 0.72 36.64
CA PHE A 1022 -0.70 -0.62 36.03
C PHE A 1022 -1.99 -1.43 36.12
N GLN A 1023 -2.85 -1.17 37.13
CA GLN A 1023 -4.11 -1.91 37.28
C GLN A 1023 -5.32 -1.13 36.74
N LEU A 1024 -5.27 0.20 36.69
CA LEU A 1024 -6.38 1.04 36.22
C LEU A 1024 -6.11 1.70 34.86
N VAL A 1025 -5.09 2.56 34.74
CA VAL A 1025 -4.88 3.40 33.54
C VAL A 1025 -4.41 2.59 32.33
N LEU A 1026 -3.32 1.83 32.46
CA LEU A 1026 -2.72 1.12 31.33
C LEU A 1026 -3.66 0.06 30.72
N PRO A 1027 -4.39 -0.75 31.52
CA PRO A 1027 -5.37 -1.68 30.98
C PRO A 1027 -6.58 -1.02 30.28
N LEU A 1028 -6.93 0.25 30.60
CA LEU A 1028 -7.98 0.99 29.88
C LEU A 1028 -7.53 1.45 28.48
N ILE A 1029 -6.23 1.72 28.30
CA ILE A 1029 -5.65 2.19 27.04
C ILE A 1029 -5.26 1.01 26.13
N SER A 1030 -4.86 -0.12 26.72
CA SER A 1030 -4.36 -1.31 26.00
C SER A 1030 -5.26 -1.82 24.86
N PRO A 1031 -6.60 -1.88 24.96
CA PRO A 1031 -7.46 -2.34 23.87
C PRO A 1031 -7.37 -1.46 22.62
N ILE A 1032 -7.19 -0.14 22.79
CA ILE A 1032 -7.03 0.80 21.68
C ILE A 1032 -5.71 0.50 20.96
N ILE A 1033 -4.64 0.28 21.72
CA ILE A 1033 -3.32 -0.08 21.18
C ILE A 1033 -3.40 -1.41 20.40
N ASP A 1034 -4.04 -2.43 20.97
CA ASP A 1034 -4.19 -3.74 20.31
C ASP A 1034 -4.98 -3.59 18.99
N LEU A 1035 -6.12 -2.87 19.00
CA LEU A 1035 -6.91 -2.62 17.80
C LEU A 1035 -6.15 -1.84 16.72
N MET A 1036 -5.38 -0.82 17.11
CA MET A 1036 -4.55 -0.06 16.17
C MET A 1036 -3.45 -0.94 15.56
N PHE A 1037 -2.77 -1.76 16.37
CA PHE A 1037 -1.76 -2.69 15.89
C PHE A 1037 -2.35 -3.69 14.89
N PHE A 1038 -3.39 -4.43 15.27
CA PHE A 1038 -4.00 -5.43 14.37
C PHE A 1038 -4.66 -4.78 13.16
N GLY A 1039 -5.27 -3.61 13.30
CA GLY A 1039 -5.83 -2.85 12.19
C GLY A 1039 -4.76 -2.41 11.19
N SER A 1040 -3.64 -1.85 11.68
CA SER A 1040 -2.51 -1.44 10.82
C SER A 1040 -1.88 -2.64 10.10
N LEU A 1041 -1.71 -3.77 10.80
CA LEU A 1041 -1.17 -4.99 10.22
C LEU A 1041 -2.12 -5.59 9.17
N LEU A 1042 -3.42 -5.66 9.47
CA LEU A 1042 -4.44 -6.16 8.54
C LEU A 1042 -4.49 -5.32 7.27
N LEU A 1043 -4.56 -3.99 7.40
CA LEU A 1043 -4.61 -3.08 6.25
C LEU A 1043 -3.32 -3.16 5.42
N TRP A 1044 -2.16 -3.29 6.07
CA TRP A 1044 -0.90 -3.52 5.37
C TRP A 1044 -0.90 -4.83 4.60
N VAL A 1045 -1.32 -5.94 5.20
CA VAL A 1045 -1.43 -7.26 4.52
C VAL A 1045 -2.38 -7.18 3.32
N LEU A 1046 -3.57 -6.58 3.50
CA LEU A 1046 -4.55 -6.43 2.43
C LEU A 1046 -4.01 -5.59 1.27
N ALA A 1047 -3.18 -4.58 1.57
CA ALA A 1047 -2.51 -3.78 0.54
C ALA A 1047 -1.44 -4.58 -0.23
N GLN A 1048 -0.67 -5.47 0.44
CA GLN A 1048 0.31 -6.33 -0.25
C GLN A 1048 -0.36 -7.29 -1.25
N PHE A 1049 -1.57 -7.78 -0.92
CA PHE A 1049 -2.36 -8.63 -1.82
C PHE A 1049 -3.25 -7.85 -2.80
N ARG A 1050 -3.12 -6.52 -2.87
CA ARG A 1050 -3.95 -5.62 -3.71
C ARG A 1050 -5.46 -5.80 -3.49
N VAL A 1051 -5.89 -6.29 -2.33
CA VAL A 1051 -7.29 -6.55 -1.98
C VAL A 1051 -8.03 -5.26 -1.61
N THR A 1052 -7.31 -4.26 -1.11
CA THR A 1052 -7.90 -2.97 -0.69
C THR A 1052 -7.22 -1.81 -1.39
N ARG A 1053 -8.04 -0.88 -1.93
CA ARG A 1053 -7.62 0.44 -2.45
C ARG A 1053 -7.70 1.55 -1.39
N LEU A 1054 -7.73 1.18 -0.10
CA LEU A 1054 -7.79 2.17 0.97
C LEU A 1054 -6.45 2.91 1.06
N PRO A 1055 -6.44 4.24 1.28
CA PRO A 1055 -5.22 5.00 1.46
C PRO A 1055 -4.35 4.39 2.56
N GLN A 1056 -3.06 4.14 2.30
CA GLN A 1056 -2.15 3.66 3.33
C GLN A 1056 -1.87 4.80 4.34
N LEU A 1057 -2.48 4.71 5.52
CA LEU A 1057 -2.28 5.65 6.63
C LEU A 1057 -0.92 5.47 7.34
N TRP A 1058 -0.27 4.32 7.13
CA TRP A 1058 1.01 3.95 7.73
C TRP A 1058 1.99 3.51 6.66
N THR A 1059 3.25 3.84 6.85
CA THR A 1059 4.33 3.35 5.98
C THR A 1059 4.68 1.90 6.33
N THR A 1060 5.26 1.14 5.39
CA THR A 1060 5.77 -0.21 5.67
C THR A 1060 6.75 -0.22 6.86
N ALA A 1061 7.61 0.81 6.95
CA ALA A 1061 8.54 0.97 8.07
C ALA A 1061 7.82 1.17 9.43
N ASP A 1062 6.65 1.81 9.45
CA ASP A 1062 5.86 1.95 10.67
C ASP A 1062 5.31 0.59 11.15
N VAL A 1063 4.85 -0.23 10.20
CA VAL A 1063 4.32 -1.58 10.48
C VAL A 1063 5.42 -2.51 10.96
N GLU A 1064 6.58 -2.51 10.30
CA GLU A 1064 7.75 -3.30 10.72
C GLU A 1064 8.21 -2.96 12.14
N LYS A 1065 8.34 -1.66 12.45
CA LYS A 1065 8.67 -1.20 13.81
C LYS A 1065 7.64 -1.69 14.82
N SER A 1066 6.35 -1.58 14.49
CA SER A 1066 5.26 -2.00 15.37
C SER A 1066 5.31 -3.51 15.65
N VAL A 1067 5.57 -4.33 14.63
CA VAL A 1067 5.77 -5.79 14.78
C VAL A 1067 6.98 -6.09 15.64
N LEU A 1068 8.11 -5.42 15.42
CA LEU A 1068 9.33 -5.60 16.21
C LEU A 1068 9.11 -5.26 17.69
N PHE A 1069 8.42 -4.15 17.98
CA PHE A 1069 8.06 -3.78 19.35
C PHE A 1069 7.10 -4.81 19.98
N PHE A 1070 6.13 -5.31 19.22
CA PHE A 1070 5.19 -6.33 19.70
C PHE A 1070 5.91 -7.64 20.06
N LEU A 1071 6.83 -8.10 19.20
CA LEU A 1071 7.65 -9.29 19.44
C LEU A 1071 8.60 -9.10 20.64
N GLY A 1072 9.25 -7.93 20.74
CA GLY A 1072 10.08 -7.59 21.89
C GLY A 1072 9.29 -7.60 23.21
N PHE A 1073 8.07 -7.07 23.20
CA PHE A 1073 7.17 -7.08 24.36
C PHE A 1073 6.72 -8.49 24.73
N LEU A 1074 6.43 -9.36 23.76
CA LEU A 1074 6.14 -10.78 23.99
C LEU A 1074 7.32 -11.50 24.64
N LEU A 1075 8.53 -11.23 24.17
CA LEU A 1075 9.75 -11.84 24.71
C LEU A 1075 9.96 -11.46 26.19
N ILE A 1076 9.82 -10.17 26.54
CA ILE A 1076 9.93 -9.69 27.92
C ILE A 1076 8.92 -10.38 28.83
N ASP A 1077 7.68 -10.56 28.36
CA ASP A 1077 6.61 -11.20 29.13
C ASP A 1077 6.89 -12.68 29.39
N VAL A 1078 7.33 -13.42 28.35
CA VAL A 1078 7.75 -14.82 28.50
C VAL A 1078 8.95 -14.94 29.46
N LEU A 1079 9.96 -14.07 29.33
CA LEU A 1079 11.09 -14.04 30.26
C LEU A 1079 10.65 -13.76 31.70
N THR A 1080 9.72 -12.83 31.90
CA THR A 1080 9.17 -12.50 33.23
C THR A 1080 8.41 -13.69 33.82
N CYS A 1081 7.61 -14.37 33.00
CA CYS A 1081 6.92 -15.59 33.41
C CYS A 1081 7.93 -16.69 33.79
N MET A 1082 8.99 -16.91 33.00
CA MET A 1082 10.02 -17.90 33.33
C MET A 1082 10.71 -17.59 34.67
N VAL A 1083 11.00 -16.32 34.97
CA VAL A 1083 11.54 -15.92 36.27
C VAL A 1083 10.55 -16.20 37.40
N ALA A 1084 9.26 -15.89 37.24
CA ALA A 1084 8.25 -16.18 38.24
C ALA A 1084 8.15 -17.69 38.56
N PHE A 1085 8.19 -18.55 37.54
CA PHE A 1085 8.22 -20.01 37.72
C PHE A 1085 9.51 -20.50 38.37
N ALA A 1086 10.66 -19.90 38.03
CA ALA A 1086 11.92 -20.23 38.69
C ALA A 1086 11.92 -19.89 40.19
N LEU A 1087 11.14 -18.89 40.60
CA LEU A 1087 11.02 -18.45 42.01
C LEU A 1087 10.00 -19.28 42.81
N GLU A 1088 9.05 -19.96 42.15
CA GLU A 1088 8.00 -20.75 42.79
C GLU A 1088 8.35 -22.25 42.75
N HIS A 1089 8.94 -22.76 43.84
CA HIS A 1089 9.31 -24.17 43.94
C HIS A 1089 8.08 -25.09 43.92
N LYS A 1090 8.20 -26.24 43.23
CA LYS A 1090 7.18 -27.31 43.08
C LYS A 1090 6.03 -27.03 42.09
N GLU A 1091 6.09 -25.97 41.28
CA GLU A 1091 5.08 -25.73 40.24
C GLU A 1091 5.32 -26.47 38.92
N ASP A 1092 4.24 -26.69 38.18
CA ASP A 1092 4.26 -27.36 36.87
C ASP A 1092 4.61 -26.39 35.73
N TRP A 1093 5.81 -26.54 35.17
CA TRP A 1093 6.32 -25.73 34.06
C TRP A 1093 5.50 -25.86 32.76
N THR A 1094 4.66 -26.89 32.61
CA THR A 1094 3.77 -27.00 31.45
C THR A 1094 2.72 -25.87 31.41
N LEU A 1095 2.53 -25.13 32.51
CA LEU A 1095 1.69 -23.93 32.56
C LEU A 1095 2.29 -22.73 31.79
N LEU A 1096 3.56 -22.76 31.38
CA LEU A 1096 4.14 -21.71 30.56
C LEU A 1096 3.69 -21.75 29.09
N PHE A 1097 3.34 -22.93 28.56
CA PHE A 1097 2.86 -23.06 27.18
C PHE A 1097 1.63 -22.16 26.87
N PRO A 1098 0.59 -22.09 27.73
CA PRO A 1098 -0.54 -21.19 27.50
C PRO A 1098 -0.25 -19.68 27.53
N VAL A 1099 0.93 -19.21 27.97
CA VAL A 1099 1.23 -17.77 28.17
C VAL A 1099 0.98 -16.96 26.89
N LEU A 1100 1.45 -17.45 25.74
CA LEU A 1100 1.27 -16.73 24.47
C LEU A 1100 -0.20 -16.67 24.04
N LEU A 1101 -0.96 -17.74 24.29
CA LEU A 1101 -2.38 -17.82 23.97
C LEU A 1101 -3.25 -16.96 24.91
N GLN A 1102 -2.78 -16.75 26.15
CA GLN A 1102 -3.48 -15.94 27.16
C GLN A 1102 -3.76 -14.51 26.66
N ARG A 1103 -2.85 -13.95 25.86
CA ARG A 1103 -2.94 -12.57 25.34
C ARG A 1103 -4.09 -12.36 24.37
N PHE A 1104 -4.46 -13.39 23.62
CA PHE A 1104 -5.50 -13.31 22.58
C PHE A 1104 -6.90 -13.63 23.12
N TYR A 1105 -7.01 -14.27 24.28
CA TYR A 1105 -8.30 -14.66 24.87
C TYR A 1105 -8.50 -14.13 26.29
N TYR A 1106 -7.71 -14.59 27.26
CA TYR A 1106 -7.87 -14.25 28.68
C TYR A 1106 -7.78 -12.74 28.95
N ARG A 1107 -6.81 -12.06 28.31
CA ARG A 1107 -6.64 -10.61 28.43
C ARG A 1107 -7.85 -9.82 27.92
N GLN A 1108 -8.49 -10.31 26.85
CA GLN A 1108 -9.68 -9.68 26.27
C GLN A 1108 -10.87 -9.75 27.24
N LEU A 1109 -11.01 -10.85 27.98
CA LEU A 1109 -11.99 -10.95 29.06
C LEU A 1109 -11.73 -9.92 30.17
N MET A 1110 -10.45 -9.67 30.51
CA MET A 1110 -10.09 -8.67 31.52
C MET A 1110 -10.44 -7.24 31.07
N TYR A 1111 -10.33 -6.92 29.78
CA TYR A 1111 -10.79 -5.64 29.24
C TYR A 1111 -12.29 -5.44 29.47
N VAL A 1112 -13.10 -6.46 29.14
CA VAL A 1112 -14.55 -6.42 29.36
C VAL A 1112 -14.88 -6.18 30.83
N VAL A 1113 -14.17 -6.88 31.73
CA VAL A 1113 -14.30 -6.72 33.18
C VAL A 1113 -14.02 -5.28 33.60
N LEU A 1114 -12.89 -4.72 33.17
CA LEU A 1114 -12.48 -3.38 33.56
C LEU A 1114 -13.43 -2.29 33.07
N PHE A 1115 -13.82 -2.32 31.79
CA PHE A 1115 -14.81 -1.37 31.26
C PHE A 1115 -16.15 -1.49 31.99
N ARG A 1116 -16.56 -2.71 32.33
CA ARG A 1116 -17.75 -2.94 33.15
C ARG A 1116 -17.59 -2.35 34.56
N SER A 1117 -16.46 -2.55 35.23
CA SER A 1117 -16.18 -1.98 36.56
C SER A 1117 -16.21 -0.45 36.54
N VAL A 1118 -15.58 0.20 35.56
CA VAL A 1118 -15.63 1.66 35.40
C VAL A 1118 -17.05 2.14 35.11
N LYS A 1119 -17.77 1.47 34.20
CA LYS A 1119 -19.17 1.79 33.90
C LYS A 1119 -20.03 1.74 35.15
N GLU A 1120 -19.92 0.69 35.96
CA GLU A 1120 -20.74 0.57 37.17
C GLU A 1120 -20.32 1.57 38.27
N ALA A 1121 -19.04 1.94 38.34
CA ALA A 1121 -18.58 2.95 39.28
C ALA A 1121 -19.16 4.34 38.95
N VAL A 1122 -19.30 4.63 37.66
CA VAL A 1122 -19.97 5.85 37.17
C VAL A 1122 -21.50 5.73 37.28
N SER A 1123 -22.07 4.56 36.99
CA SER A 1123 -23.52 4.30 37.05
C SER A 1123 -24.09 4.49 38.45
N GLY A 1124 -23.28 4.12 39.45
CA GLY A 1124 -23.57 4.19 40.86
C GLY A 1124 -24.60 3.18 41.37
N ARG A 1125 -24.77 2.07 40.64
CA ARG A 1125 -25.60 0.94 41.08
C ARG A 1125 -25.01 0.24 42.31
N PRO A 1126 -25.85 -0.31 43.20
CA PRO A 1126 -25.37 -1.15 44.29
C PRO A 1126 -24.73 -2.43 43.73
N VAL A 1127 -23.55 -2.76 44.26
CA VAL A 1127 -22.81 -3.97 43.91
C VAL A 1127 -22.54 -4.71 45.22
N GLY A 1128 -22.96 -5.97 45.31
CA GLY A 1128 -22.84 -6.84 46.47
C GLY A 1128 -22.05 -8.11 46.22
N TRP A 1129 -22.22 -9.12 47.09
CA TRP A 1129 -21.40 -10.36 47.11
C TRP A 1129 -21.39 -11.07 45.74
N ARG A 1130 -22.52 -11.21 45.04
CA ARG A 1130 -22.59 -11.90 43.72
C ARG A 1130 -22.54 -10.99 42.49
N GLY A 1131 -22.31 -9.68 42.66
CA GLY A 1131 -22.26 -8.71 41.57
C GLY A 1131 -23.32 -7.60 41.72
N VAL A 1132 -23.83 -7.09 40.60
CA VAL A 1132 -24.82 -5.99 40.60
C VAL A 1132 -26.14 -6.50 41.18
N GLU A 1133 -26.65 -5.83 42.21
CA GLU A 1133 -27.90 -6.22 42.87
C GLU A 1133 -29.12 -5.74 42.07
N SER A 1134 -30.21 -6.51 42.12
CA SER A 1134 -31.49 -6.14 41.51
C SER A 1134 -32.12 -4.97 42.26
N GLU A 1135 -32.67 -4.00 41.51
CA GLU A 1135 -33.32 -2.81 42.05
C GLU A 1135 -34.45 -3.20 43.02
N ALA A 1136 -34.41 -2.71 44.27
CA ALA A 1136 -35.61 -2.71 45.10
C ALA A 1136 -36.66 -1.82 44.42
N PRO A 1137 -37.95 -2.21 44.38
CA PRO A 1137 -38.99 -1.41 43.74
C PRO A 1137 -39.02 -0.01 44.38
N PRO A 1138 -39.26 1.04 43.57
CA PRO A 1138 -39.28 2.41 44.08
C PRO A 1138 -40.30 2.51 45.23
N PRO A 1139 -40.00 3.29 46.29
CA PRO A 1139 -40.97 3.50 47.36
C PRO A 1139 -42.27 4.07 46.77
N PRO A 1140 -43.44 3.68 47.29
CA PRO A 1140 -44.72 4.13 46.75
C PRO A 1140 -44.77 5.67 46.73
N PRO A 1141 -45.35 6.27 45.68
CA PRO A 1141 -45.40 7.72 45.54
C PRO A 1141 -46.02 8.35 46.79
N LYS A 1142 -45.36 9.38 47.33
CA LYS A 1142 -45.89 10.15 48.47
C LYS A 1142 -47.29 10.66 48.11
N ALA A 1143 -48.25 10.40 49.00
CA ALA A 1143 -49.62 10.86 48.85
C ALA A 1143 -49.64 12.37 48.56
N PRO A 1144 -50.47 12.83 47.59
CA PRO A 1144 -50.54 14.24 47.25
C PRO A 1144 -50.89 15.09 48.48
N PRO A 1145 -50.29 16.27 48.64
CA PRO A 1145 -50.60 17.15 49.76
C PRO A 1145 -52.10 17.49 49.75
N LYS A 1146 -52.74 17.39 50.91
CA LYS A 1146 -54.15 17.77 51.07
C LYS A 1146 -54.34 19.22 50.59
N PRO A 1147 -55.38 19.51 49.76
CA PRO A 1147 -55.64 20.87 49.32
C PRO A 1147 -55.92 21.77 50.53
N ALA A 1148 -55.34 22.97 50.49
CA ALA A 1148 -55.56 24.00 51.50
C ALA A 1148 -57.06 24.41 51.53
N PRO A 1149 -57.59 24.85 52.69
CA PRO A 1149 -58.97 25.29 52.78
C PRO A 1149 -59.18 26.51 51.88
N ALA A 1150 -60.26 26.49 51.08
CA ALA A 1150 -60.66 27.63 50.27
C ALA A 1150 -61.03 28.81 51.18
N GLU A 1151 -60.28 29.91 51.09
CA GLU A 1151 -60.72 31.23 51.55
C GLU A 1151 -61.61 31.84 50.46
N GLY A 1152 -62.80 32.30 50.87
CA GLY A 1152 -63.78 32.93 49.99
C GLY A 1152 -63.43 34.38 49.68
N ASN A 1153 -63.50 34.75 48.41
CA ASN A 1153 -64.40 35.77 47.84
C ASN A 1153 -64.22 35.83 46.33
#